data_AF-A0A521P5R3-F1
#
_entry.id   AF-A0A521P5R3-F1
#
_cell.length_a   1.000
_cell.length_b   1.000
_cell.length_c   1.000
_cell.angle_alpha   90.00
_cell.angle_beta   90.00
_cell.angle_gamma   90.00
#
_symmetry.space_group_name_H-M   'P 1'
#
loop_
_entity.id
_entity.type
_entity.pdbx_description
1 polymer ?
#
loop_
_entity_poly.entity_id
_entity_poly.type
_entity_poly.pdbx_seq_one_letter_code
_entity_poly.pdbx_strand_id
1 'polypeptide(L)'
;MPRRAGSPSVSKAGEAGQKENLNVGKKSKAGRARNRPDESFAVGPFEFARKGRVVIGRNRMSPAQQTEATRRAAALYPGVVAEMQALVDAIAHRVAGLPPDRLLQRAFYGFFMAQVTGGEDADAGRNDGIDLRMIDYVQSVIAAVPPRLPYAADVSEEDFTALRADIAALFSKLSLDYPMTRTATRQLADPDLDMDLEGFQVKAELLWANVRGHRFQNHEREALQALLEPHSAVLQRLFGLDAAGLAQEAENIQSALTRGLHDAGVEALAFHKDCLKRMEEVIQAGAVGENDHPMAVVMAEPAFAARGRDVMGRFMGMDLFDVEKTSALPQVLRDALSWSPGEETDFFGPGEDKGWPLRVWPTMKRPFLRFDGRTYCFDRYALFDHLYRALQRIVIGLEPGYRTAWKDGQMAASENLPFEQLGRLLPGATRIQSIYYRWAPDGGPAQWHEADGILAYDGHLFIIEIKGGAFTWTSPTTDLPAHLASLRALVAKPAEQGSRFLDYLASQDEVPIFDAAHQEIGRLRLSDYRKVSLCAVTLDAFTALAARAQHLRAVGVDVGARPVWALSLDDLRVFTDLFANPLDFLHFTEQRMLAAASPDVDVDDELDHLGLYLRENHYSAYARSLAKRGGIPRFDGYTAPIYAFYAGLLRDEAPAPPHQDRPALFEDILAMIDQKAEPGRSELSSLLLDLSGQDRTDLADRVAQALIDQSVDRRSKPLSFHGEIALTVYVWSPSALRDAAAARQHTEQVAAAAGEDQRVLLELQFGPGGVLVNLHWSWIALNALSVERRAELRRTGEALVNRRLAAAEGGIGRNALCPCGSGSKYKICHGRRQAPRGF
;
A
#
# COMPACT_ATOMS: atom_id res chain seq x y z
N MET A 1 -45.91 -35.17 -33.35
CA MET A 1 -47.21 -35.25 -34.04
C MET A 1 -48.28 -35.52 -33.01
N PRO A 2 -49.51 -34.99 -33.15
CA PRO A 2 -49.97 -33.76 -33.81
C PRO A 2 -50.83 -32.90 -32.83
N ARG A 3 -51.32 -31.67 -33.06
CA ARG A 3 -51.39 -30.72 -34.18
C ARG A 3 -52.03 -29.42 -33.63
N ARG A 4 -51.49 -28.26 -34.03
CA ARG A 4 -52.13 -27.16 -34.84
C ARG A 4 -53.06 -26.21 -34.08
N ALA A 5 -53.22 -24.94 -34.46
CA ALA A 5 -52.68 -23.98 -35.44
C ALA A 5 -53.42 -22.65 -35.13
N GLY A 6 -53.08 -21.43 -35.57
CA GLY A 6 -52.13 -20.82 -36.49
C GLY A 6 -52.35 -19.28 -36.37
N SER A 7 -51.33 -18.40 -36.44
CA SER A 7 -50.79 -17.73 -37.65
C SER A 7 -51.75 -16.69 -38.29
N PRO A 8 -51.29 -15.63 -39.01
CA PRO A 8 -49.94 -15.41 -39.59
C PRO A 8 -49.33 -13.96 -39.59
N SER A 9 -48.00 -13.91 -39.79
CA SER A 9 -47.11 -12.99 -40.59
C SER A 9 -47.42 -11.48 -40.75
N VAL A 10 -46.44 -10.56 -40.80
CA VAL A 10 -45.52 -10.30 -41.96
C VAL A 10 -44.39 -9.29 -41.61
N SER A 11 -43.15 -9.57 -42.08
CA SER A 11 -42.01 -8.67 -42.46
C SER A 11 -41.26 -7.86 -41.37
N LYS A 12 -39.98 -7.48 -41.47
CA LYS A 12 -38.87 -7.59 -42.45
C LYS A 12 -37.57 -7.23 -41.70
N ALA A 13 -36.44 -7.60 -42.28
CA ALA A 13 -35.08 -7.31 -41.84
C ALA A 13 -34.75 -5.81 -41.69
N GLY A 14 -33.70 -5.49 -40.92
CA GLY A 14 -33.03 -4.19 -41.01
C GLY A 14 -32.09 -3.88 -39.83
N GLU A 15 -30.80 -3.78 -40.14
CA GLU A 15 -29.74 -3.21 -39.32
C GLU A 15 -29.98 -1.74 -38.91
N ALA A 16 -29.15 -1.28 -37.97
CA ALA A 16 -28.64 0.09 -37.78
C ALA A 16 -29.03 0.80 -36.46
N GLY A 17 -28.00 1.41 -35.88
CA GLY A 17 -28.00 2.05 -34.58
C GLY A 17 -28.89 3.29 -34.43
N GLN A 18 -29.17 3.61 -33.17
CA GLN A 18 -29.65 4.89 -32.68
C GLN A 18 -29.08 5.03 -31.25
N LYS A 19 -28.08 5.89 -31.04
CA LYS A 19 -28.25 7.29 -30.58
C LYS A 19 -29.27 7.39 -29.43
N GLU A 20 -28.82 7.14 -28.20
CA GLU A 20 -29.54 7.67 -27.04
C GLU A 20 -29.21 9.15 -26.86
N ASN A 21 -30.22 9.95 -27.15
CA ASN A 21 -30.22 11.39 -27.00
C ASN A 21 -30.08 11.77 -25.52
N LEU A 22 -29.09 12.63 -25.26
CA LEU A 22 -29.04 13.59 -24.17
C LEU A 22 -30.41 14.26 -24.00
N ASN A 23 -31.15 13.87 -22.97
CA ASN A 23 -32.38 14.55 -22.58
C ASN A 23 -32.05 15.60 -21.51
N VAL A 24 -31.91 16.83 -21.99
CA VAL A 24 -31.81 18.05 -21.21
C VAL A 24 -33.13 18.30 -20.48
N GLY A 25 -33.05 18.43 -19.16
CA GLY A 25 -33.91 19.33 -18.39
C GLY A 25 -35.24 18.77 -17.91
N LYS A 26 -35.26 18.33 -16.64
CA LYS A 26 -36.37 18.63 -15.72
C LYS A 26 -35.83 18.84 -14.30
N LYS A 27 -35.83 20.11 -13.89
CA LYS A 27 -35.60 20.58 -12.52
C LYS A 27 -36.52 19.82 -11.56
N SER A 28 -35.98 18.90 -10.77
CA SER A 28 -36.70 18.34 -9.62
C SER A 28 -36.66 19.35 -8.47
N LYS A 29 -37.82 19.53 -7.84
CA LYS A 29 -38.04 20.39 -6.67
C LYS A 29 -37.20 19.87 -5.50
N ALA A 30 -36.02 20.46 -5.29
CA ALA A 30 -35.22 20.27 -4.09
C ALA A 30 -35.89 21.02 -2.91
N GLY A 31 -36.84 20.35 -2.26
CA GLY A 31 -37.41 20.73 -0.98
C GLY A 31 -37.37 19.53 -0.04
N ARG A 32 -36.35 19.45 0.83
CA ARG A 32 -36.19 18.46 1.91
C ARG A 32 -36.39 16.99 1.49
N ALA A 33 -35.45 16.42 0.74
CA ALA A 33 -35.21 14.98 0.85
C ALA A 33 -34.57 14.74 2.24
N ARG A 34 -35.27 14.01 3.12
CA ARG A 34 -34.71 13.54 4.39
C ARG A 34 -33.41 12.79 4.08
N ASN A 35 -32.38 13.09 4.86
CA ASN A 35 -31.05 12.49 4.89
C ASN A 35 -31.11 11.01 5.34
N ARG A 36 -31.96 10.20 4.67
CA ARG A 36 -32.20 8.79 4.97
C ARG A 36 -31.00 7.96 4.51
N PRO A 37 -30.57 6.97 5.30
CA PRO A 37 -29.55 6.03 4.86
C PRO A 37 -30.09 5.15 3.73
N ASP A 38 -29.19 4.63 2.90
CA ASP A 38 -29.51 3.67 1.84
C ASP A 38 -29.98 2.36 2.48
N GLU A 39 -29.27 1.93 3.53
CA GLU A 39 -29.59 0.78 4.37
C GLU A 39 -29.40 1.13 5.84
N SER A 40 -30.22 0.56 6.72
CA SER A 40 -30.03 0.65 8.16
C SER A 40 -30.55 -0.59 8.86
N PHE A 41 -29.79 -1.08 9.84
CA PHE A 41 -30.22 -2.18 10.69
C PHE A 41 -29.73 -1.95 12.12
N ALA A 42 -30.37 -2.64 13.07
CA ALA A 42 -29.99 -2.64 14.47
C ALA A 42 -29.92 -4.08 14.99
N VAL A 43 -28.88 -4.40 15.75
CA VAL A 43 -28.71 -5.69 16.44
C VAL A 43 -28.38 -5.39 17.89
N GLY A 44 -29.35 -5.65 18.77
CA GLY A 44 -29.25 -5.30 20.19
C GLY A 44 -28.99 -3.79 20.37
N PRO A 45 -27.94 -3.39 21.10
CA PRO A 45 -27.62 -1.98 21.33
C PRO A 45 -26.81 -1.33 20.19
N PHE A 46 -26.47 -2.07 19.14
CA PHE A 46 -25.70 -1.56 18.01
C PHE A 46 -26.61 -1.17 16.85
N GLU A 47 -26.34 -0.02 16.25
CA GLU A 47 -27.01 0.45 15.05
C GLU A 47 -26.00 0.72 13.96
N PHE A 48 -26.36 0.33 12.73
CA PHE A 48 -25.56 0.55 11.54
C PHE A 48 -26.40 1.22 10.47
N ALA A 49 -25.79 2.16 9.75
CA ALA A 49 -26.42 2.84 8.62
C ALA A 49 -25.42 3.06 7.49
N ARG A 50 -25.78 2.72 6.25
CA ARG A 50 -24.95 2.92 5.05
C ARG A 50 -25.44 4.13 4.26
N LYS A 51 -24.51 4.95 3.78
CA LYS A 51 -24.72 6.10 2.90
C LYS A 51 -23.64 6.12 1.82
N GLY A 52 -23.97 5.63 0.64
CA GLY A 52 -23.01 5.32 -0.42
C GLY A 52 -21.97 4.33 0.09
N ARG A 53 -20.71 4.78 0.07
CA ARG A 53 -19.53 4.05 0.55
C ARG A 53 -19.22 4.22 2.05
N VAL A 54 -20.01 5.03 2.78
CA VAL A 54 -19.78 5.28 4.20
C VAL A 54 -20.73 4.46 5.05
N VAL A 55 -20.18 3.65 5.96
CA VAL A 55 -20.93 2.94 7.00
C VAL A 55 -20.75 3.67 8.33
N ILE A 56 -21.85 3.93 9.03
CA ILE A 56 -21.88 4.58 10.34
C ILE A 56 -22.37 3.58 11.36
N GLY A 57 -21.52 3.26 12.35
CA GLY A 57 -21.87 2.42 13.50
C GLY A 57 -22.10 3.25 14.76
N ARG A 58 -23.06 2.87 15.60
CA ARG A 58 -23.31 3.49 16.90
C ARG A 58 -23.62 2.44 17.97
N ASN A 59 -22.97 2.55 19.13
CA ASN A 59 -23.33 1.80 20.33
C ASN A 59 -24.27 2.65 21.22
N ARG A 60 -25.39 2.07 21.67
CA ARG A 60 -26.40 2.70 22.54
C ARG A 60 -26.45 2.12 23.96
N MET A 61 -25.50 1.25 24.33
CA MET A 61 -25.41 0.73 25.69
C MET A 61 -25.25 1.87 26.70
N SER A 62 -26.04 1.85 27.77
CA SER A 62 -25.82 2.70 28.94
C SER A 62 -24.56 2.25 29.70
N PRO A 63 -23.96 3.10 30.56
CA PRO A 63 -22.82 2.70 31.38
C PRO A 63 -23.08 1.42 32.19
N ALA A 64 -24.28 1.26 32.75
CA ALA A 64 -24.67 0.05 33.48
C ALA A 64 -24.74 -1.20 32.56
N GLN A 65 -25.22 -1.04 31.32
CA GLN A 65 -25.23 -2.12 30.34
C GLN A 65 -23.82 -2.48 29.88
N GLN A 66 -22.93 -1.50 29.75
CA GLN A 66 -21.51 -1.74 29.45
C GLN A 66 -20.84 -2.53 30.58
N THR A 67 -21.00 -2.12 31.84
CA THR A 67 -20.44 -2.87 32.99
C THR A 67 -20.96 -4.30 33.05
N GLU A 68 -22.25 -4.50 32.81
CA GLU A 68 -22.85 -5.85 32.77
C GLU A 68 -22.33 -6.68 31.58
N ALA A 69 -22.15 -6.07 30.41
CA ALA A 69 -21.54 -6.73 29.26
C ALA A 69 -20.09 -7.14 29.55
N THR A 70 -19.29 -6.27 30.19
CA THR A 70 -17.93 -6.59 30.64
C THR A 70 -17.94 -7.76 31.62
N ARG A 71 -18.83 -7.77 32.62
CA ARG A 71 -18.95 -8.92 33.55
C ARG A 71 -19.27 -10.23 32.85
N ARG A 72 -20.19 -10.21 31.88
CA ARG A 72 -20.54 -11.40 31.11
C ARG A 72 -19.38 -11.88 30.25
N ALA A 73 -18.69 -10.97 29.56
CA ALA A 73 -17.51 -11.31 28.76
C ALA A 73 -16.39 -11.92 29.64
N ALA A 74 -16.10 -11.31 30.79
CA ALA A 74 -15.10 -11.85 31.71
C ALA A 74 -15.47 -13.25 32.24
N ALA A 75 -16.75 -13.50 32.53
CA ALA A 75 -17.22 -14.82 32.97
C ALA A 75 -17.06 -15.92 31.89
N LEU A 76 -17.01 -15.55 30.61
CA LEU A 76 -16.78 -16.49 29.50
C LEU A 76 -15.30 -16.82 29.29
N TYR A 77 -14.37 -16.01 29.82
CA TYR A 77 -12.94 -16.13 29.53
C TYR A 77 -12.36 -17.54 29.80
N PRO A 78 -12.61 -18.20 30.96
CA PRO A 78 -12.09 -19.54 31.20
C PRO A 78 -12.62 -20.58 30.21
N GLY A 79 -13.89 -20.43 29.79
CA GLY A 79 -14.51 -21.30 28.79
C GLY A 79 -13.89 -21.12 27.41
N VAL A 80 -13.66 -19.87 26.99
CA VAL A 80 -12.99 -19.55 25.71
C VAL A 80 -11.58 -20.14 25.67
N VAL A 81 -10.81 -19.99 26.74
CA VAL A 81 -9.44 -20.56 26.84
C VAL A 81 -9.49 -22.09 26.76
N ALA A 82 -10.39 -22.73 27.49
CA ALA A 82 -10.54 -24.19 27.48
C ALA A 82 -10.98 -24.71 26.10
N GLU A 83 -11.89 -24.01 25.42
CA GLU A 83 -12.33 -24.34 24.06
C GLU A 83 -11.20 -24.20 23.05
N MET A 84 -10.41 -23.12 23.12
CA MET A 84 -9.23 -22.94 22.27
C MET A 84 -8.21 -24.06 22.48
N GLN A 85 -7.92 -24.43 23.72
CA GLN A 85 -7.00 -25.53 24.00
C GLN A 85 -7.54 -26.87 23.48
N ALA A 86 -8.84 -27.13 23.65
CA ALA A 86 -9.47 -28.34 23.13
C ALA A 86 -9.38 -28.41 21.59
N LEU A 87 -9.55 -27.28 20.90
CA LEU A 87 -9.37 -27.18 19.44
C LEU A 87 -7.92 -27.48 19.04
N VAL A 88 -6.93 -26.88 19.72
CA VAL A 88 -5.51 -27.14 19.46
C VAL A 88 -5.17 -28.62 19.66
N ASP A 89 -5.65 -29.23 20.75
CA ASP A 89 -5.41 -30.64 21.05
C ASP A 89 -6.08 -31.56 20.01
N ALA A 90 -7.30 -31.24 19.56
CA ALA A 90 -8.02 -31.97 18.52
C ALA A 90 -7.29 -31.89 17.17
N ILE A 91 -6.83 -30.69 16.79
CA ILE A 91 -6.04 -30.46 15.58
C ILE A 91 -4.74 -31.28 15.63
N ALA A 92 -3.98 -31.19 16.71
CA ALA A 92 -2.74 -31.94 16.90
C ALA A 92 -2.97 -33.45 16.82
N HIS A 93 -4.01 -33.96 17.48
CA HIS A 93 -4.38 -35.37 17.44
C HIS A 93 -4.68 -35.87 16.02
N ARG A 94 -5.41 -35.07 15.23
CA ARG A 94 -5.79 -35.42 13.87
C ARG A 94 -4.58 -35.38 12.93
N VAL A 95 -3.83 -34.27 12.94
CA VAL A 95 -2.63 -34.09 12.10
C VAL A 95 -1.60 -35.19 12.34
N ALA A 96 -1.40 -35.61 13.59
CA ALA A 96 -0.45 -36.67 13.92
C ALA A 96 -0.75 -38.01 13.22
N GLY A 97 -2.01 -38.29 12.88
CA GLY A 97 -2.43 -39.54 12.23
C GLY A 97 -2.58 -39.47 10.72
N LEU A 98 -2.47 -38.29 10.11
CA LEU A 98 -2.69 -38.09 8.68
C LEU A 98 -1.37 -38.05 7.89
N PRO A 99 -1.35 -38.56 6.64
CA PRO A 99 -0.17 -38.48 5.79
C PRO A 99 0.12 -37.00 5.42
N PRO A 100 1.30 -36.46 5.79
CA PRO A 100 1.58 -35.02 5.69
C PRO A 100 1.68 -34.52 4.24
N ASP A 101 2.18 -35.35 3.33
CA ASP A 101 2.27 -35.05 1.90
C ASP A 101 0.88 -34.82 1.29
N ARG A 102 -0.05 -35.74 1.51
CA ARG A 102 -1.43 -35.64 1.00
C ARG A 102 -2.21 -34.51 1.66
N LEU A 103 -2.01 -34.31 2.96
CA LEU A 103 -2.69 -33.27 3.70
C LEU A 103 -2.32 -31.88 3.20
N LEU A 104 -1.02 -31.57 3.10
CA LEU A 104 -0.54 -30.26 2.65
C LEU A 104 -0.73 -30.05 1.16
N GLN A 105 -0.60 -31.10 0.34
CA GLN A 105 -0.97 -31.06 -1.07
C GLN A 105 -2.42 -30.62 -1.23
N ARG A 106 -3.34 -31.31 -0.55
CA ARG A 106 -4.77 -31.02 -0.61
C ARG A 106 -5.10 -29.61 -0.09
N ALA A 107 -4.44 -29.17 0.98
CA ALA A 107 -4.57 -27.80 1.49
C ALA A 107 -4.14 -26.75 0.45
N PHE A 108 -3.00 -26.97 -0.22
CA PHE A 108 -2.52 -26.10 -1.29
C PHE A 108 -3.51 -26.03 -2.47
N TYR A 109 -4.03 -27.17 -2.93
CA TYR A 109 -5.03 -27.16 -4.01
C TYR A 109 -6.31 -26.42 -3.61
N GLY A 110 -6.76 -26.57 -2.37
CA GLY A 110 -7.89 -25.81 -1.83
C GLY A 110 -7.64 -24.30 -1.87
N PHE A 111 -6.47 -23.87 -1.39
CA PHE A 111 -6.04 -22.47 -1.42
C PHE A 111 -5.96 -21.93 -2.86
N PHE A 112 -5.29 -22.66 -3.77
CA PHE A 112 -5.18 -22.25 -5.17
C PHE A 112 -6.55 -22.09 -5.84
N MET A 113 -7.45 -23.05 -5.63
CA MET A 113 -8.80 -22.99 -6.21
C MET A 113 -9.61 -21.81 -5.66
N ALA A 114 -9.46 -21.47 -4.38
CA ALA A 114 -10.08 -20.28 -3.80
C ALA A 114 -9.57 -19.00 -4.49
N GLN A 115 -8.26 -18.88 -4.74
CA GLN A 115 -7.68 -17.73 -5.44
C GLN A 115 -8.16 -17.60 -6.90
N VAL A 116 -8.30 -18.72 -7.62
CA VAL A 116 -8.78 -18.71 -9.01
C VAL A 116 -10.28 -18.41 -9.10
N THR A 117 -11.09 -18.86 -8.15
CA THR A 117 -12.56 -18.73 -8.19
C THR A 117 -13.11 -17.49 -7.49
N GLY A 118 -12.30 -16.83 -6.66
CA GLY A 118 -12.70 -15.71 -5.80
C GLY A 118 -13.03 -14.39 -6.49
N GLY A 119 -12.61 -14.17 -7.75
CA GLY A 119 -12.86 -12.93 -8.51
C GLY A 119 -12.16 -11.67 -7.96
N GLU A 120 -12.31 -10.53 -8.64
CA GLU A 120 -11.74 -9.22 -8.27
C GLU A 120 -12.32 -8.62 -6.97
N ASP A 121 -13.46 -9.15 -6.50
CA ASP A 121 -14.14 -8.75 -5.25
C ASP A 121 -13.64 -9.51 -4.00
N ALA A 122 -12.63 -10.38 -4.16
CA ALA A 122 -11.90 -10.90 -3.03
C ALA A 122 -11.01 -9.76 -2.49
N ASP A 123 -11.50 -9.03 -1.48
CA ASP A 123 -10.62 -8.28 -0.57
C ASP A 123 -9.48 -9.22 -0.19
N ALA A 124 -8.31 -8.99 -0.80
CA ALA A 124 -7.12 -9.87 -0.80
C ALA A 124 -6.44 -9.98 0.57
N GLY A 125 -7.20 -9.81 1.66
CA GLY A 125 -6.74 -9.94 3.03
C GLY A 125 -7.74 -10.54 4.02
N ARG A 126 -9.00 -10.86 3.65
CA ARG A 126 -9.98 -11.36 4.66
C ARG A 126 -10.63 -12.72 4.42
N ASN A 127 -10.78 -13.20 3.19
CA ASN A 127 -11.39 -14.52 2.94
C ASN A 127 -10.38 -15.66 2.68
N ASP A 128 -9.14 -15.34 2.32
CA ASP A 128 -8.04 -16.31 2.09
C ASP A 128 -7.43 -16.85 3.40
N GLY A 129 -7.83 -16.30 4.56
CA GLY A 129 -7.18 -16.57 5.84
C GLY A 129 -7.15 -18.05 6.21
N ILE A 130 -8.30 -18.74 6.17
CA ILE A 130 -8.41 -20.13 6.62
C ILE A 130 -7.69 -21.10 5.69
N ASP A 131 -7.81 -20.93 4.37
CA ASP A 131 -7.17 -21.85 3.43
C ASP A 131 -5.64 -21.73 3.50
N LEU A 132 -5.11 -20.54 3.79
CA LEU A 132 -3.70 -20.37 4.13
C LEU A 132 -3.34 -21.05 5.47
N ARG A 133 -4.21 -21.01 6.50
CA ARG A 133 -3.99 -21.72 7.78
C ARG A 133 -3.99 -23.24 7.64
N MET A 134 -4.71 -23.78 6.67
CA MET A 134 -4.61 -25.20 6.32
C MET A 134 -3.23 -25.59 5.78
N ILE A 135 -2.39 -24.62 5.38
CA ILE A 135 -1.01 -24.84 4.94
C ILE A 135 -0.06 -24.51 6.10
N ASP A 136 0.04 -23.25 6.53
CA ASP A 136 1.14 -22.80 7.37
C ASP A 136 1.02 -23.23 8.84
N TYR A 137 -0.18 -23.18 9.41
CA TYR A 137 -0.45 -23.68 10.76
C TYR A 137 -0.41 -25.21 10.79
N VAL A 138 -0.95 -25.91 9.79
CA VAL A 138 -0.85 -27.38 9.72
C VAL A 138 0.60 -27.83 9.56
N GLN A 139 1.39 -27.18 8.71
CA GLN A 139 2.83 -27.44 8.57
C GLN A 139 3.55 -27.25 9.91
N SER A 140 3.20 -26.21 10.66
CA SER A 140 3.70 -25.95 12.01
C SER A 140 3.34 -27.07 12.99
N VAL A 141 2.11 -27.58 12.94
CA VAL A 141 1.69 -28.73 13.76
C VAL A 141 2.44 -30.00 13.36
N ILE A 142 2.64 -30.27 12.06
CA ILE A 142 3.43 -31.42 11.59
C ILE A 142 4.87 -31.35 12.10
N ALA A 143 5.51 -30.18 11.99
CA ALA A 143 6.88 -29.99 12.47
C ALA A 143 7.01 -30.21 13.99
N ALA A 144 5.95 -29.93 14.76
CA ALA A 144 6.02 -29.92 16.21
C ALA A 144 5.39 -31.12 16.94
N VAL A 145 4.50 -31.86 16.27
CA VAL A 145 3.78 -32.99 16.88
C VAL A 145 4.36 -34.31 16.37
N PRO A 146 4.82 -35.20 17.27
CA PRO A 146 5.29 -36.53 16.87
C PRO A 146 4.22 -37.32 16.11
N PRO A 147 4.58 -37.96 14.98
CA PRO A 147 3.61 -38.69 14.18
C PRO A 147 3.12 -39.96 14.87
N ARG A 148 1.83 -40.27 14.69
CA ARG A 148 1.21 -41.53 15.12
C ARG A 148 1.23 -42.51 13.95
N LEU A 149 2.28 -43.32 13.90
CA LEU A 149 2.49 -44.31 12.84
C LEU A 149 1.76 -45.64 13.12
N PRO A 150 1.31 -46.37 12.08
CA PRO A 150 1.29 -45.94 10.67
C PRO A 150 0.26 -44.83 10.44
N TYR A 151 0.53 -43.94 9.48
CA TYR A 151 -0.46 -42.96 9.04
C TYR A 151 -1.69 -43.65 8.47
N ALA A 152 -2.81 -42.91 8.42
CA ALA A 152 -3.92 -43.26 7.55
C ALA A 152 -3.45 -43.38 6.09
N ALA A 153 -4.12 -44.24 5.31
CA ALA A 153 -3.74 -44.48 3.92
C ALA A 153 -3.92 -43.24 3.02
N ASP A 154 -4.87 -42.37 3.37
CA ASP A 154 -5.17 -41.12 2.67
C ASP A 154 -5.87 -40.13 3.63
N VAL A 155 -6.11 -38.90 3.18
CA VAL A 155 -6.88 -37.88 3.90
C VAL A 155 -8.33 -37.90 3.44
N SER A 156 -9.22 -38.45 4.28
CA SER A 156 -10.65 -38.52 3.99
C SER A 156 -11.32 -37.13 3.90
N GLU A 157 -12.43 -37.03 3.18
CA GLU A 157 -13.25 -35.80 3.15
C GLU A 157 -13.71 -35.38 4.55
N GLU A 158 -14.07 -36.36 5.39
CA GLU A 158 -14.52 -36.14 6.75
C GLU A 158 -13.39 -35.55 7.61
N ASP A 159 -12.20 -36.14 7.56
CA ASP A 159 -11.04 -35.66 8.30
C ASP A 159 -10.60 -34.27 7.86
N PHE A 160 -10.55 -34.03 6.55
CA PHE A 160 -10.15 -32.73 6.01
C PHE A 160 -11.15 -31.64 6.38
N THR A 161 -12.45 -31.92 6.25
CA THR A 161 -13.52 -30.96 6.59
C THR A 161 -13.53 -30.67 8.09
N ALA A 162 -13.38 -31.70 8.93
CA ALA A 162 -13.32 -31.53 10.37
C ALA A 162 -12.09 -30.72 10.79
N LEU A 163 -10.91 -31.02 10.23
CA LEU A 163 -9.68 -30.25 10.49
C LEU A 163 -9.86 -28.78 10.12
N ARG A 164 -10.39 -28.51 8.93
CA ARG A 164 -10.65 -27.14 8.45
C ARG A 164 -11.63 -26.40 9.35
N ALA A 165 -12.67 -27.08 9.82
CA ALA A 165 -13.65 -26.51 10.76
C ALA A 165 -13.00 -26.19 12.12
N ASP A 166 -12.18 -27.08 12.66
CA ASP A 166 -11.48 -26.87 13.93
C ASP A 166 -10.51 -25.69 13.84
N ILE A 167 -9.74 -25.59 12.75
CA ILE A 167 -8.83 -24.46 12.49
C ILE A 167 -9.62 -23.16 12.32
N ALA A 168 -10.72 -23.17 11.57
CA ALA A 168 -11.57 -21.99 11.41
C ALA A 168 -12.15 -21.51 12.75
N ALA A 169 -12.61 -22.45 13.59
CA ALA A 169 -13.11 -22.13 14.93
C ALA A 169 -11.99 -21.55 15.82
N LEU A 170 -10.78 -22.12 15.77
CA LEU A 170 -9.64 -21.65 16.55
C LEU A 170 -9.26 -20.20 16.19
N PHE A 171 -9.11 -19.90 14.90
CA PHE A 171 -8.74 -18.55 14.45
C PHE A 171 -9.87 -17.53 14.65
N SER A 172 -11.14 -17.95 14.52
CA SER A 172 -12.29 -17.10 14.85
C SER A 172 -12.32 -16.73 16.34
N LYS A 173 -12.10 -17.70 17.24
CA LYS A 173 -12.03 -17.46 18.68
C LYS A 173 -10.86 -16.57 19.05
N LEU A 174 -9.69 -16.86 18.47
CA LEU A 174 -8.48 -16.08 18.69
C LEU A 174 -8.67 -14.61 18.28
N SER A 175 -9.36 -14.36 17.17
CA SER A 175 -9.48 -13.01 16.61
C SER A 175 -10.58 -12.16 17.25
N LEU A 176 -11.56 -12.79 17.92
CA LEU A 176 -12.73 -12.10 18.48
C LEU A 176 -12.96 -12.43 19.95
N ASP A 177 -13.34 -13.67 20.25
CA ASP A 177 -13.78 -14.07 21.59
C ASP A 177 -12.67 -13.91 22.64
N TYR A 178 -11.47 -14.38 22.32
CA TYR A 178 -10.32 -14.34 23.23
C TYR A 178 -9.92 -12.90 23.63
N PRO A 179 -9.61 -11.97 22.70
CA PRO A 179 -9.22 -10.62 23.09
C PRO A 179 -10.34 -9.89 23.83
N MET A 180 -11.60 -10.07 23.43
CA MET A 180 -12.75 -9.45 24.11
C MET A 180 -12.88 -9.94 25.56
N THR A 181 -12.86 -11.26 25.77
CA THR A 181 -13.05 -11.85 27.10
C THR A 181 -11.83 -11.68 28.02
N ARG A 182 -10.61 -11.70 27.45
CA ARG A 182 -9.37 -11.40 28.17
C ARG A 182 -9.34 -9.95 28.64
N THR A 183 -9.62 -9.00 27.74
CA THR A 183 -9.68 -7.56 28.06
C THR A 183 -10.69 -7.30 29.15
N ALA A 184 -11.90 -7.88 29.03
CA ALA A 184 -12.94 -7.74 30.05
C ALA A 184 -12.52 -8.29 31.42
N THR A 185 -11.85 -9.45 31.44
CA THR A 185 -11.31 -10.04 32.68
C THR A 185 -10.27 -9.12 33.33
N ARG A 186 -9.33 -8.58 32.55
CA ARG A 186 -8.31 -7.65 33.05
C ARG A 186 -8.93 -6.34 33.55
N GLN A 187 -9.92 -5.81 32.84
CA GLN A 187 -10.62 -4.57 33.24
C GLN A 187 -11.39 -4.73 34.56
N LEU A 188 -11.92 -5.92 34.86
CA LEU A 188 -12.54 -6.16 36.16
C LEU A 188 -11.53 -6.35 37.29
N ALA A 189 -10.35 -6.90 36.97
CA ALA A 189 -9.25 -7.08 37.91
C ALA A 189 -8.54 -5.74 38.22
N ASP A 190 -8.45 -4.86 37.22
CA ASP A 190 -7.81 -3.56 37.29
C ASP A 190 -8.71 -2.49 36.63
N PRO A 191 -9.47 -1.71 37.43
CA PRO A 191 -10.29 -0.61 36.91
C PRO A 191 -9.50 0.51 36.24
N ASP A 192 -8.20 0.63 36.52
CA ASP A 192 -7.30 1.65 35.99
C ASP A 192 -6.45 1.10 34.82
N LEU A 193 -6.82 -0.06 34.26
CA LEU A 193 -6.14 -0.68 33.12
C LEU A 193 -5.96 0.33 31.98
N ASP A 194 -4.72 0.45 31.51
CA ASP A 194 -4.38 1.26 30.34
C ASP A 194 -4.99 0.63 29.07
N MET A 195 -6.13 1.17 28.64
CA MET A 195 -6.86 0.69 27.48
C MET A 195 -6.18 0.99 26.14
N ASP A 196 -5.27 1.97 26.10
CA ASP A 196 -4.50 2.26 24.89
C ASP A 196 -3.42 1.18 24.71
N LEU A 197 -2.74 0.81 25.80
CA LEU A 197 -1.79 -0.30 25.80
C LEU A 197 -2.49 -1.65 25.54
N GLU A 198 -3.66 -1.89 26.13
CA GLU A 198 -4.45 -3.10 25.87
C GLU A 198 -4.86 -3.19 24.40
N GLY A 199 -5.37 -2.09 23.83
CA GLY A 199 -5.77 -2.03 22.42
C GLY A 199 -4.58 -2.26 21.48
N PHE A 200 -3.40 -1.73 21.81
CA PHE A 200 -2.17 -1.99 21.07
C PHE A 200 -1.75 -3.46 21.15
N GLN A 201 -1.77 -4.08 22.34
CA GLN A 201 -1.41 -5.49 22.50
C GLN A 201 -2.33 -6.39 21.68
N VAL A 202 -3.65 -6.19 21.77
CA VAL A 202 -4.64 -6.94 20.97
C VAL A 202 -4.34 -6.80 19.49
N LYS A 203 -4.06 -5.59 19.01
CA LYS A 203 -3.74 -5.37 17.60
C LYS A 203 -2.45 -6.08 17.18
N ALA A 204 -1.39 -6.00 17.97
CA ALA A 204 -0.13 -6.69 17.68
C ALA A 204 -0.32 -8.21 17.59
N GLU A 205 -1.15 -8.79 18.47
CA GLU A 205 -1.51 -10.21 18.44
C GLU A 205 -2.35 -10.59 17.22
N LEU A 206 -3.29 -9.74 16.80
CA LEU A 206 -4.07 -9.97 15.58
C LEU A 206 -3.20 -9.92 14.33
N LEU A 207 -2.27 -8.97 14.24
CA LEU A 207 -1.28 -8.89 13.15
C LEU A 207 -0.39 -10.13 13.14
N TRP A 208 0.14 -10.53 14.30
CA TRP A 208 0.95 -11.73 14.48
C TRP A 208 0.28 -13.00 13.96
N ALA A 209 -0.97 -13.21 14.36
CA ALA A 209 -1.71 -14.42 14.01
C ALA A 209 -2.20 -14.44 12.56
N ASN A 210 -2.55 -13.29 11.98
CA ASN A 210 -3.32 -13.24 10.72
C ASN A 210 -2.56 -12.70 9.50
N VAL A 211 -1.50 -11.90 9.67
CA VAL A 211 -0.78 -11.26 8.54
C VAL A 211 0.38 -12.13 8.08
N ARG A 212 0.49 -12.36 6.77
CA ARG A 212 1.58 -13.09 6.09
C ARG A 212 1.94 -12.37 4.79
N GLY A 213 3.16 -12.56 4.31
CA GLY A 213 3.63 -11.94 3.08
C GLY A 213 3.99 -10.48 3.30
N HIS A 214 5.24 -10.26 3.69
CA HIS A 214 5.76 -8.92 3.97
C HIS A 214 5.99 -8.08 2.71
N ARG A 215 6.05 -8.71 1.53
CA ARG A 215 6.41 -8.08 0.25
C ARG A 215 5.51 -8.58 -0.87
N PHE A 216 5.37 -7.75 -1.91
CA PHE A 216 4.82 -8.22 -3.17
C PHE A 216 5.74 -9.27 -3.80
N GLN A 217 5.14 -10.32 -4.38
CA GLN A 217 5.86 -11.44 -4.99
C GLN A 217 6.94 -10.98 -5.99
N ASN A 218 6.65 -9.95 -6.79
CA ASN A 218 7.58 -9.44 -7.81
C ASN A 218 8.86 -8.82 -7.23
N HIS A 219 8.84 -8.45 -5.94
CA HIS A 219 10.00 -7.85 -5.26
C HIS A 219 10.83 -8.87 -4.49
N GLU A 220 10.37 -10.10 -4.32
CA GLU A 220 10.99 -11.08 -3.42
C GLU A 220 12.42 -11.43 -3.83
N ARG A 221 12.66 -11.70 -5.12
CA ARG A 221 14.02 -11.97 -5.63
C ARG A 221 14.95 -10.77 -5.43
N GLU A 222 14.52 -9.58 -5.87
CA GLU A 222 15.33 -8.36 -5.76
C GLU A 222 15.60 -8.02 -4.28
N ALA A 223 14.65 -8.25 -3.38
CA ALA A 223 14.84 -8.10 -1.92
C ALA A 223 15.95 -8.99 -1.41
N LEU A 224 15.80 -10.28 -1.66
CA LEU A 224 16.68 -11.27 -1.11
C LEU A 224 18.10 -11.12 -1.66
N GLN A 225 18.23 -10.89 -2.97
CA GLN A 225 19.52 -10.68 -3.60
C GLN A 225 20.24 -9.46 -3.02
N ALA A 226 19.57 -8.30 -2.96
CA ALA A 226 20.16 -7.06 -2.47
C ALA A 226 20.68 -7.19 -1.02
N LEU A 227 19.95 -7.90 -0.16
CA LEU A 227 20.36 -8.14 1.22
C LEU A 227 21.50 -9.17 1.35
N LEU A 228 21.59 -10.13 0.43
CA LEU A 228 22.61 -11.17 0.43
C LEU A 228 23.89 -10.78 -0.30
N GLU A 229 23.86 -9.76 -1.18
CA GLU A 229 24.98 -9.34 -2.01
C GLU A 229 26.28 -9.13 -1.21
N PRO A 230 26.28 -8.44 -0.04
CA PRO A 230 27.50 -8.27 0.77
C PRO A 230 28.06 -9.58 1.34
N HIS A 231 27.32 -10.69 1.22
CA HIS A 231 27.66 -12.01 1.75
C HIS A 231 27.88 -13.05 0.64
N SER A 232 27.87 -12.64 -0.62
CA SER A 232 28.06 -13.50 -1.79
C SER A 232 29.27 -14.44 -1.67
N ALA A 233 30.41 -13.93 -1.21
CA ALA A 233 31.64 -14.73 -1.07
C ALA A 233 31.53 -15.87 -0.02
N VAL A 234 30.88 -15.64 1.12
CA VAL A 234 30.68 -16.69 2.13
C VAL A 234 29.63 -17.70 1.69
N LEU A 235 28.57 -17.24 1.01
CA LEU A 235 27.55 -18.12 0.43
C LEU A 235 28.18 -19.05 -0.61
N GLN A 236 29.01 -18.52 -1.50
CA GLN A 236 29.70 -19.31 -2.52
C GLN A 236 30.62 -20.37 -1.88
N ARG A 237 31.32 -20.01 -0.80
CA ARG A 237 32.21 -20.92 -0.08
C ARG A 237 31.46 -22.03 0.66
N LEU A 238 30.36 -21.71 1.34
CA LEU A 238 29.63 -22.66 2.18
C LEU A 238 28.64 -23.52 1.38
N PHE A 239 28.06 -22.97 0.32
CA PHE A 239 26.90 -23.53 -0.36
C PHE A 239 27.12 -23.71 -1.88
N GLY A 240 28.17 -23.13 -2.45
CA GLY A 240 28.41 -23.19 -3.90
C GLY A 240 27.51 -22.28 -4.73
N LEU A 241 26.72 -21.40 -4.08
CA LEU A 241 25.86 -20.40 -4.70
C LEU A 241 26.24 -19.01 -4.18
N ASP A 242 26.29 -18.03 -5.08
CA ASP A 242 26.39 -16.62 -4.72
C ASP A 242 25.02 -16.03 -4.34
N ALA A 243 24.97 -14.74 -4.05
CA ALA A 243 23.73 -14.06 -3.66
C ALA A 243 22.65 -14.13 -4.74
N ALA A 244 23.03 -13.90 -6.00
CA ALA A 244 22.13 -13.95 -7.16
C ALA A 244 21.60 -15.37 -7.40
N GLY A 245 22.49 -16.38 -7.36
CA GLY A 245 22.13 -17.78 -7.51
C GLY A 245 21.17 -18.24 -6.43
N LEU A 246 21.43 -17.92 -5.16
CA LEU A 246 20.51 -18.28 -4.07
C LEU A 246 19.14 -17.61 -4.23
N ALA A 247 19.10 -16.32 -4.56
CA ALA A 247 17.84 -15.60 -4.80
C ALA A 247 17.06 -16.18 -5.98
N GLN A 248 17.74 -16.57 -7.06
CA GLN A 248 17.13 -17.25 -8.20
C GLN A 248 16.53 -18.60 -7.82
N GLU A 249 17.24 -19.41 -7.02
CA GLU A 249 16.70 -20.70 -6.57
C GLU A 249 15.47 -20.54 -5.66
N ALA A 250 15.41 -19.50 -4.83
CA ALA A 250 14.22 -19.18 -4.06
C ALA A 250 13.04 -18.74 -4.97
N GLU A 251 13.30 -17.93 -6.01
CA GLU A 251 12.30 -17.54 -7.01
C GLU A 251 11.77 -18.74 -7.82
N ASN A 252 12.61 -19.75 -8.09
CA ASN A 252 12.18 -20.97 -8.77
C ASN A 252 11.14 -21.74 -7.94
N ILE A 253 11.37 -21.87 -6.63
CA ILE A 253 10.39 -22.46 -5.69
C ILE A 253 9.10 -21.63 -5.67
N GLN A 254 9.23 -20.30 -5.58
CA GLN A 254 8.07 -19.40 -5.62
C GLN A 254 7.24 -19.56 -6.89
N SER A 255 7.91 -19.66 -8.04
CA SER A 255 7.27 -19.84 -9.35
C SER A 255 6.51 -21.16 -9.41
N ALA A 256 7.07 -22.25 -8.87
CA ALA A 256 6.38 -23.54 -8.76
C ALA A 256 5.10 -23.45 -7.91
N LEU A 257 5.14 -22.71 -6.80
CA LEU A 257 4.00 -22.54 -5.89
C LEU A 257 2.95 -21.52 -6.36
N THR A 258 3.22 -20.76 -7.43
CA THR A 258 2.35 -19.66 -7.88
C THR A 258 1.78 -19.90 -9.27
N ARG A 259 2.65 -20.18 -10.25
CA ARG A 259 2.26 -20.47 -11.64
C ARG A 259 2.30 -21.96 -11.97
N GLY A 260 3.05 -22.75 -11.20
CA GLY A 260 3.34 -24.15 -11.54
C GLY A 260 2.11 -25.02 -11.77
N LEU A 261 1.02 -24.81 -11.02
CA LEU A 261 -0.22 -25.57 -11.23
C LEU A 261 -0.99 -25.15 -12.49
N HIS A 262 -1.06 -23.84 -12.76
CA HIS A 262 -1.63 -23.33 -14.02
C HIS A 262 -0.85 -23.88 -15.22
N ASP A 263 0.48 -23.78 -15.18
CA ASP A 263 1.36 -24.22 -16.27
C ASP A 263 1.31 -25.74 -16.46
N ALA A 264 1.21 -26.50 -15.37
CA ALA A 264 0.99 -27.94 -15.42
C ALA A 264 -0.38 -28.29 -16.04
N GLY A 265 -1.43 -27.50 -15.77
CA GLY A 265 -2.74 -27.67 -16.39
C GLY A 265 -2.74 -27.40 -17.90
N VAL A 266 -2.09 -26.33 -18.34
CA VAL A 266 -1.90 -26.01 -19.76
C VAL A 266 -1.12 -27.14 -20.46
N GLU A 267 -0.03 -27.59 -19.85
CA GLU A 267 0.79 -28.68 -20.39
C GLU A 267 0.03 -30.03 -20.39
N ALA A 268 -0.82 -30.29 -19.39
CA ALA A 268 -1.65 -31.49 -19.36
C ALA A 268 -2.67 -31.53 -20.52
N LEU A 269 -3.27 -30.40 -20.85
CA LEU A 269 -4.16 -30.29 -22.01
C LEU A 269 -3.41 -30.50 -23.34
N ALA A 270 -2.21 -29.91 -23.47
CA ALA A 270 -1.35 -30.10 -24.62
C ALA A 270 -0.92 -31.56 -24.77
N PHE A 271 -0.46 -32.17 -23.68
CA PHE A 271 -0.06 -33.58 -23.63
C PHE A 271 -1.23 -34.51 -23.98
N HIS A 272 -2.42 -34.26 -23.45
CA HIS A 272 -3.61 -35.04 -23.79
C HIS A 272 -3.92 -34.99 -25.28
N LYS A 273 -3.85 -33.81 -25.90
CA LYS A 273 -4.05 -33.63 -27.35
C LYS A 273 -3.01 -34.39 -28.17
N ASP A 274 -1.74 -34.34 -27.77
CA ASP A 274 -0.66 -35.05 -28.45
C ASP A 274 -0.81 -36.56 -28.32
N CYS A 275 -1.22 -37.06 -27.15
CA CYS A 275 -1.55 -38.47 -26.95
C CYS A 275 -2.70 -38.91 -27.87
N LEU A 276 -3.79 -38.13 -27.99
CA LEU A 276 -4.90 -38.46 -28.88
C LEU A 276 -4.47 -38.51 -30.36
N LYS A 277 -3.68 -37.53 -30.81
CA LYS A 277 -3.13 -37.52 -32.16
C LYS A 277 -2.25 -38.75 -32.40
N ARG A 278 -1.37 -39.06 -31.44
CA ARG A 278 -0.47 -40.22 -31.54
C ARG A 278 -1.25 -41.54 -31.51
N MET A 279 -2.30 -41.63 -30.71
CA MET A 279 -3.22 -42.78 -30.69
C MET A 279 -3.84 -43.01 -32.07
N GLU A 280 -4.29 -41.95 -32.75
CA GLU A 280 -4.84 -42.07 -34.10
C GLU A 280 -3.78 -42.58 -35.10
N GLU A 281 -2.55 -42.07 -35.03
CA GLU A 281 -1.44 -42.53 -35.89
C GLU A 281 -1.11 -44.02 -35.67
N VAL A 282 -1.02 -44.49 -34.41
CA VAL A 282 -0.71 -45.90 -34.14
C VAL A 282 -1.86 -46.84 -34.49
N ILE A 283 -3.11 -46.39 -34.37
CA ILE A 283 -4.29 -47.12 -34.83
C ILE A 283 -4.27 -47.23 -36.37
N GLN A 284 -4.05 -46.13 -37.08
CA GLN A 284 -3.99 -46.12 -38.55
C GLN A 284 -2.82 -46.96 -39.08
N ALA A 285 -1.69 -46.98 -38.36
CA ALA A 285 -0.54 -47.80 -38.71
C ALA A 285 -0.72 -49.30 -38.40
N GLY A 286 -1.84 -49.71 -37.78
CA GLY A 286 -2.06 -51.10 -37.35
C GLY A 286 -1.09 -51.56 -36.26
N ALA A 287 -0.52 -50.62 -35.50
CA ALA A 287 0.47 -50.89 -34.46
C ALA A 287 -0.15 -51.24 -33.09
N VAL A 288 -1.49 -51.29 -33.01
CA VAL A 288 -2.25 -51.67 -31.80
C VAL A 288 -2.74 -53.11 -31.95
N GLY A 289 -2.32 -54.01 -31.06
CA GLY A 289 -2.79 -55.41 -31.06
C GLY A 289 -4.29 -55.53 -30.72
N GLU A 290 -4.90 -56.68 -31.05
CA GLU A 290 -6.35 -56.92 -30.83
C GLU A 290 -6.82 -56.71 -29.37
N ASN A 291 -5.92 -56.88 -28.40
CA ASN A 291 -6.21 -56.73 -26.97
C ASN A 291 -5.56 -55.48 -26.33
N ASP A 292 -4.85 -54.68 -27.11
CA ASP A 292 -4.12 -53.53 -26.58
C ASP A 292 -4.98 -52.27 -26.57
N HIS A 293 -4.95 -51.53 -25.46
CA HIS A 293 -5.52 -50.19 -25.45
C HIS A 293 -4.57 -49.22 -26.17
N PRO A 294 -5.00 -48.41 -27.15
CA PRO A 294 -4.11 -47.53 -27.90
C PRO A 294 -3.27 -46.58 -27.03
N MET A 295 -3.84 -46.09 -25.91
CA MET A 295 -3.09 -45.28 -24.93
C MET A 295 -1.92 -46.05 -24.30
N ALA A 296 -2.06 -47.36 -24.05
CA ALA A 296 -0.96 -48.16 -23.49
C ALA A 296 0.21 -48.28 -24.48
N VAL A 297 -0.09 -48.40 -25.78
CA VAL A 297 0.92 -48.41 -26.85
C VAL A 297 1.65 -47.06 -26.91
N VAL A 298 0.92 -45.95 -26.86
CA VAL A 298 1.52 -44.60 -26.82
C VAL A 298 2.38 -44.39 -25.56
N MET A 299 1.88 -44.80 -24.40
CA MET A 299 2.60 -44.65 -23.13
C MET A 299 3.78 -45.62 -22.96
N ALA A 300 3.91 -46.63 -23.82
CA ALA A 300 5.12 -47.45 -23.90
C ALA A 300 6.27 -46.72 -24.61
N GLU A 301 5.99 -45.66 -25.38
CA GLU A 301 7.02 -44.82 -25.99
C GLU A 301 7.74 -44.00 -24.89
N PRO A 302 9.09 -44.07 -24.78
CA PRO A 302 9.82 -43.44 -23.67
C PRO A 302 9.58 -41.93 -23.52
N ALA A 303 9.42 -41.20 -24.63
CA ALA A 303 9.17 -39.76 -24.63
C ALA A 303 7.80 -39.42 -24.03
N PHE A 304 6.74 -40.13 -24.43
CA PHE A 304 5.39 -39.96 -23.87
C PHE A 304 5.32 -40.41 -22.42
N ALA A 305 5.98 -41.53 -22.07
CA ALA A 305 6.06 -42.00 -20.70
C ALA A 305 6.75 -40.98 -19.77
N ALA A 306 7.86 -40.39 -20.23
CA ALA A 306 8.61 -39.39 -19.46
C ALA A 306 7.80 -38.10 -19.29
N ARG A 307 7.25 -37.56 -20.39
CA ARG A 307 6.40 -36.36 -20.35
C ARG A 307 5.14 -36.56 -19.50
N GLY A 308 4.49 -37.72 -19.62
CA GLY A 308 3.32 -38.06 -18.81
C GLY A 308 3.64 -38.15 -17.32
N ARG A 309 4.78 -38.72 -16.92
CA ARG A 309 5.23 -38.73 -15.52
C ARG A 309 5.50 -37.33 -14.98
N ASP A 310 6.16 -36.47 -15.75
CA ASP A 310 6.43 -35.09 -15.37
C ASP A 310 5.13 -34.29 -15.20
N VAL A 311 4.25 -34.32 -16.20
CA VAL A 311 2.95 -33.62 -16.17
C VAL A 311 2.10 -34.06 -14.99
N MET A 312 1.94 -35.38 -14.79
CA MET A 312 1.14 -35.89 -13.68
C MET A 312 1.81 -35.62 -12.33
N GLY A 313 3.15 -35.65 -12.28
CA GLY A 313 3.92 -35.31 -11.09
C GLY A 313 3.69 -33.87 -10.64
N ARG A 314 3.62 -32.91 -11.59
CA ARG A 314 3.32 -31.50 -11.29
C ARG A 314 1.84 -31.23 -11.07
N PHE A 315 0.96 -31.83 -11.87
CA PHE A 315 -0.48 -31.52 -11.85
C PHE A 315 -1.29 -32.26 -10.77
N MET A 316 -0.85 -33.46 -10.37
CA MET A 316 -1.53 -34.31 -9.37
C MET A 316 -0.58 -34.86 -8.30
N GLY A 317 0.73 -34.72 -8.49
CA GLY A 317 1.76 -35.22 -7.59
C GLY A 317 2.38 -34.12 -6.73
N MET A 318 3.58 -34.43 -6.22
CA MET A 318 4.30 -33.57 -5.27
C MET A 318 5.38 -32.71 -5.94
N ASP A 319 5.52 -32.76 -7.26
CA ASP A 319 6.69 -32.22 -7.96
C ASP A 319 6.79 -30.70 -7.87
N LEU A 320 5.66 -29.99 -7.68
CA LEU A 320 5.64 -28.54 -7.44
C LEU A 320 6.13 -28.14 -6.04
N PHE A 321 6.12 -29.07 -5.08
CA PHE A 321 6.54 -28.82 -3.70
C PHE A 321 7.94 -29.37 -3.43
N ASP A 322 8.39 -30.34 -4.23
CA ASP A 322 9.69 -31.00 -4.10
C ASP A 322 10.83 -30.01 -4.41
N VAL A 323 11.57 -29.65 -3.37
CA VAL A 323 12.63 -28.62 -3.45
C VAL A 323 13.77 -29.08 -4.36
N GLU A 324 14.01 -30.39 -4.49
CA GLU A 324 15.05 -30.93 -5.36
C GLU A 324 14.67 -30.90 -6.85
N LYS A 325 13.36 -30.85 -7.14
CA LYS A 325 12.85 -30.72 -8.51
C LYS A 325 12.65 -29.27 -8.94
N THR A 326 12.29 -28.42 -8.00
CA THR A 326 11.98 -27.01 -8.25
C THR A 326 13.18 -26.09 -8.11
N SER A 327 14.26 -26.53 -7.47
CA SER A 327 15.46 -25.74 -7.26
C SER A 327 16.73 -26.58 -7.25
N ALA A 328 17.87 -25.90 -7.44
CA ALA A 328 19.21 -26.45 -7.28
C ALA A 328 19.82 -26.15 -5.89
N LEU A 329 18.99 -25.84 -4.87
CA LEU A 329 19.50 -25.57 -3.52
C LEU A 329 20.35 -26.75 -3.01
N PRO A 330 21.57 -26.52 -2.50
CA PRO A 330 22.45 -27.60 -2.05
C PRO A 330 21.87 -28.32 -0.83
N GLN A 331 22.18 -29.61 -0.70
CA GLN A 331 21.66 -30.47 0.38
C GLN A 331 21.87 -29.87 1.78
N VAL A 332 23.04 -29.24 2.03
CA VAL A 332 23.35 -28.58 3.31
C VAL A 332 22.32 -27.51 3.67
N LEU A 333 21.88 -26.70 2.70
CA LEU A 333 20.84 -25.69 2.92
C LEU A 333 19.46 -26.33 3.06
N ARG A 334 19.12 -27.31 2.21
CA ARG A 334 17.84 -28.02 2.31
C ARG A 334 17.66 -28.65 3.69
N ASP A 335 18.68 -29.33 4.20
CA ASP A 335 18.67 -29.95 5.53
C ASP A 335 18.54 -28.91 6.65
N ALA A 336 19.30 -27.80 6.58
CA ALA A 336 19.26 -26.75 7.60
C ALA A 336 17.95 -25.92 7.60
N LEU A 337 17.25 -25.88 6.47
CA LEU A 337 15.96 -25.20 6.27
C LEU A 337 14.75 -26.13 6.42
N SER A 338 14.96 -27.39 6.81
CA SER A 338 13.88 -28.37 6.98
C SER A 338 13.58 -28.68 8.44
N TRP A 339 12.33 -29.01 8.72
CA TRP A 339 11.91 -29.75 9.91
C TRP A 339 11.51 -31.17 9.54
N SER A 340 11.88 -32.15 10.36
CA SER A 340 11.27 -33.48 10.33
C SER A 340 9.99 -33.48 11.18
N PRO A 341 8.99 -34.33 10.90
CA PRO A 341 7.78 -34.39 11.73
C PRO A 341 8.09 -34.64 13.22
N GLY A 342 7.59 -33.75 14.09
CA GLY A 342 7.85 -33.77 15.53
C GLY A 342 9.26 -33.36 15.98
N GLU A 343 10.09 -32.78 15.10
CA GLU A 343 11.43 -32.29 15.46
C GLU A 343 11.39 -31.01 16.31
N GLU A 344 10.43 -30.11 16.04
CA GLU A 344 10.34 -28.83 16.72
C GLU A 344 9.60 -28.96 18.06
N THR A 345 10.26 -28.67 19.18
CA THR A 345 9.67 -28.94 20.50
C THR A 345 9.07 -27.73 21.20
N ASP A 346 9.42 -26.50 20.77
CA ASP A 346 9.04 -25.30 21.51
C ASP A 346 7.57 -24.97 21.31
N PHE A 347 7.03 -25.14 20.10
CA PHE A 347 5.67 -24.73 19.77
C PHE A 347 4.61 -25.43 20.64
N PHE A 348 4.75 -26.75 20.82
CA PHE A 348 3.94 -27.57 21.73
C PHE A 348 4.59 -27.80 23.11
N GLY A 349 5.64 -27.03 23.45
CA GLY A 349 6.25 -27.04 24.78
C GLY A 349 5.29 -26.54 25.88
N PRO A 350 5.56 -26.80 27.17
CA PRO A 350 4.71 -26.33 28.28
C PRO A 350 4.43 -24.81 28.24
N GLY A 351 3.22 -24.40 28.63
CA GLY A 351 2.78 -23.00 28.66
C GLY A 351 1.25 -22.88 28.51
N GLU A 352 0.69 -21.73 28.89
CA GLU A 352 -0.76 -21.45 28.79
C GLU A 352 -1.25 -21.38 27.33
N ASP A 353 -0.35 -21.08 26.40
CA ASP A 353 -0.59 -20.88 24.97
C ASP A 353 -0.02 -22.01 24.11
N LYS A 354 0.13 -23.22 24.69
CA LYS A 354 0.73 -24.38 24.02
C LYS A 354 0.04 -24.69 22.69
N GLY A 355 0.78 -24.61 21.59
CA GLY A 355 0.28 -24.84 20.23
C GLY A 355 -0.66 -23.76 19.71
N TRP A 356 -0.89 -22.67 20.45
CA TRP A 356 -1.77 -21.60 19.99
C TRP A 356 -1.11 -20.79 18.87
N PRO A 357 -1.89 -20.20 17.95
CA PRO A 357 -1.37 -19.33 16.89
C PRO A 357 -0.65 -18.07 17.43
N LEU A 358 -0.72 -17.79 18.73
CA LEU A 358 0.00 -16.71 19.41
C LEU A 358 1.46 -17.04 19.73
N ARG A 359 1.93 -18.29 19.57
CA ARG A 359 3.34 -18.65 19.74
C ARG A 359 4.19 -18.32 18.51
N VAL A 360 5.50 -18.53 18.62
CA VAL A 360 6.42 -18.56 17.48
C VAL A 360 6.26 -19.88 16.76
N TRP A 361 5.92 -19.83 15.47
CA TRP A 361 5.62 -21.04 14.70
C TRP A 361 6.90 -21.66 14.13
N PRO A 362 6.96 -22.99 13.95
CA PRO A 362 8.04 -23.66 13.23
C PRO A 362 8.31 -23.08 11.83
N THR A 363 7.27 -22.68 11.09
CA THR A 363 7.39 -22.03 9.78
C THR A 363 8.07 -20.67 9.83
N MET A 364 8.03 -19.97 10.98
CA MET A 364 8.77 -18.72 11.19
C MET A 364 10.28 -18.94 11.41
N LYS A 365 10.69 -20.19 11.65
CA LYS A 365 12.09 -20.58 11.88
C LYS A 365 12.70 -21.23 10.64
N ARG A 366 11.98 -22.16 10.00
CA ARG A 366 12.43 -22.87 8.80
C ARG A 366 11.24 -23.15 7.86
N PRO A 367 11.40 -22.96 6.55
CA PRO A 367 10.29 -23.03 5.60
C PRO A 367 9.92 -24.44 5.14
N PHE A 368 10.79 -25.43 5.28
CA PHE A 368 10.60 -26.74 4.66
C PHE A 368 10.21 -27.84 5.65
N LEU A 369 9.59 -28.89 5.11
CA LEU A 369 9.42 -30.17 5.79
C LEU A 369 10.23 -31.25 5.08
N ARG A 370 10.76 -32.21 5.85
CA ARG A 370 11.46 -33.38 5.34
C ARG A 370 10.80 -34.66 5.83
N PHE A 371 10.31 -35.45 4.89
CA PHE A 371 9.75 -36.78 5.12
C PHE A 371 9.99 -37.65 3.88
N ASP A 372 10.05 -38.97 4.08
CA ASP A 372 10.37 -39.95 3.02
C ASP A 372 11.66 -39.66 2.24
N GLY A 373 12.65 -39.08 2.91
CA GLY A 373 13.95 -38.74 2.33
C GLY A 373 13.94 -37.56 1.36
N ARG A 374 12.84 -36.81 1.26
CA ARG A 374 12.69 -35.63 0.39
C ARG A 374 12.33 -34.38 1.19
N THR A 375 12.69 -33.23 0.64
CA THR A 375 12.40 -31.91 1.21
C THR A 375 11.32 -31.21 0.41
N TYR A 376 10.33 -30.67 1.10
CA TYR A 376 9.17 -30.02 0.49
C TYR A 376 8.94 -28.60 1.02
N CYS A 377 8.52 -27.71 0.13
CA CYS A 377 8.04 -26.37 0.45
C CYS A 377 6.58 -26.25 0.00
N PHE A 378 5.67 -25.88 0.92
CA PHE A 378 4.24 -25.73 0.62
C PHE A 378 3.73 -24.30 0.70
N ASP A 379 4.48 -23.41 1.36
CA ASP A 379 4.09 -22.03 1.59
C ASP A 379 5.20 -21.07 1.16
N ARG A 380 4.86 -20.18 0.23
CA ARG A 380 5.76 -19.12 -0.26
C ARG A 380 6.00 -18.05 0.80
N TYR A 381 5.06 -17.77 1.69
CA TYR A 381 5.23 -16.75 2.72
C TYR A 381 6.20 -17.23 3.79
N ALA A 382 6.04 -18.46 4.28
CA ALA A 382 7.02 -19.11 5.15
C ALA A 382 8.43 -19.15 4.54
N LEU A 383 8.55 -19.31 3.22
CA LEU A 383 9.82 -19.18 2.52
C LEU A 383 10.40 -17.77 2.71
N PHE A 384 9.76 -16.71 2.23
CA PHE A 384 10.43 -15.41 2.13
C PHE A 384 10.40 -14.52 3.37
N ASP A 385 9.38 -14.62 4.23
CA ASP A 385 9.21 -13.70 5.37
C ASP A 385 10.39 -13.80 6.35
N HIS A 386 11.08 -14.95 6.40
CA HIS A 386 12.15 -15.23 7.36
C HIS A 386 13.45 -15.81 6.76
N LEU A 387 13.53 -16.05 5.45
CA LEU A 387 14.69 -16.72 4.82
C LEU A 387 16.01 -15.99 5.09
N TYR A 388 16.06 -14.66 4.96
CA TYR A 388 17.30 -13.90 5.21
C TYR A 388 17.84 -14.15 6.63
N ARG A 389 16.96 -14.17 7.64
CA ARG A 389 17.34 -14.45 9.04
C ARG A 389 17.70 -15.92 9.26
N ALA A 390 17.02 -16.85 8.58
CA ALA A 390 17.38 -18.26 8.60
C ALA A 390 18.80 -18.47 8.03
N LEU A 391 19.10 -17.87 6.88
CA LEU A 391 20.43 -17.90 6.26
C LEU A 391 21.49 -17.28 7.17
N GLN A 392 21.21 -16.14 7.79
CA GLN A 392 22.10 -15.52 8.78
C GLN A 392 22.46 -16.51 9.90
N ARG A 393 21.47 -17.19 10.49
CA ARG A 393 21.70 -18.18 11.56
C ARG A 393 22.50 -19.38 11.08
N ILE A 394 22.20 -19.89 9.87
CA ILE A 394 22.91 -21.03 9.28
C ILE A 394 24.37 -20.67 9.01
N VAL A 395 24.64 -19.54 8.35
CA VAL A 395 26.00 -19.07 8.04
C VAL A 395 26.80 -18.84 9.32
N ILE A 396 26.24 -18.16 10.32
CA ILE A 396 26.92 -17.94 11.60
C ILE A 396 27.12 -19.24 12.37
N GLY A 397 26.21 -20.22 12.23
CA GLY A 397 26.37 -21.54 12.83
C GLY A 397 27.52 -22.34 12.23
N LEU A 398 27.67 -22.29 10.90
CA LEU A 398 28.74 -22.97 10.16
C LEU A 398 30.09 -22.24 10.26
N GLU A 399 30.06 -20.90 10.32
CA GLU A 399 31.24 -20.04 10.40
C GLU A 399 31.05 -18.93 11.45
N PRO A 400 31.23 -19.24 12.76
CA PRO A 400 30.99 -18.29 13.85
C PRO A 400 31.78 -16.98 13.76
N GLY A 401 32.98 -17.02 13.16
CA GLY A 401 33.83 -15.84 12.93
C GLY A 401 33.24 -14.82 11.96
N TYR A 402 32.26 -15.20 11.14
CA TYR A 402 31.62 -14.32 10.16
C TYR A 402 30.59 -13.36 10.78
N ARG A 403 30.26 -13.48 12.08
CA ARG A 403 29.23 -12.67 12.73
C ARG A 403 29.42 -11.15 12.54
N THR A 404 30.64 -10.65 12.70
CA THR A 404 30.94 -9.22 12.55
C THR A 404 30.80 -8.80 11.08
N ALA A 405 31.37 -9.56 10.15
CA ALA A 405 31.26 -9.29 8.71
C ALA A 405 29.80 -9.35 8.21
N TRP A 406 28.98 -10.25 8.76
CA TRP A 406 27.54 -10.27 8.48
C TRP A 406 26.88 -8.95 8.91
N LYS A 407 27.15 -8.51 10.15
CA LYS A 407 26.61 -7.25 10.67
C LYS A 407 27.05 -6.05 9.82
N ASP A 408 28.32 -5.99 9.43
CA ASP A 408 28.87 -4.89 8.64
C ASP A 408 28.26 -4.88 7.23
N GLY A 409 28.11 -6.04 6.59
CA GLY A 409 27.45 -6.14 5.29
C GLY A 409 25.95 -5.81 5.34
N GLN A 410 25.25 -6.25 6.40
CA GLN A 410 23.85 -5.86 6.63
C GLN A 410 23.72 -4.34 6.78
N MET A 411 24.60 -3.72 7.55
CA MET A 411 24.63 -2.27 7.76
C MET A 411 24.86 -1.55 6.42
N ALA A 412 25.87 -1.94 5.66
CA ALA A 412 26.17 -1.36 4.36
C ALA A 412 25.02 -1.49 3.33
N ALA A 413 24.36 -2.65 3.27
CA ALA A 413 23.18 -2.82 2.42
C ALA A 413 22.03 -1.92 2.91
N SER A 414 21.79 -1.89 4.22
CA SER A 414 20.69 -1.11 4.79
C SER A 414 20.84 0.38 4.59
N GLU A 415 22.06 0.92 4.63
CA GLU A 415 22.34 2.34 4.48
C GLU A 415 22.26 2.81 3.02
N ASN A 416 22.47 1.92 2.06
CA ASN A 416 22.51 2.29 0.64
C ASN A 416 21.16 2.14 -0.07
N LEU A 417 20.44 1.05 0.20
CA LEU A 417 19.23 0.70 -0.53
C LEU A 417 18.13 1.79 -0.47
N PRO A 418 17.84 2.44 0.68
CA PRO A 418 16.85 3.52 0.73
C PRO A 418 17.17 4.69 -0.19
N PHE A 419 18.44 5.11 -0.26
CA PHE A 419 18.85 6.20 -1.12
C PHE A 419 18.89 5.81 -2.60
N GLU A 420 19.12 4.54 -2.92
CA GLU A 420 18.97 4.04 -4.29
C GLU A 420 17.51 4.09 -4.76
N GLN A 421 16.57 3.63 -3.92
CA GLN A 421 15.14 3.70 -4.24
C GLN A 421 14.66 5.16 -4.35
N LEU A 422 15.03 6.02 -3.40
CA LEU A 422 14.70 7.45 -3.49
C LEU A 422 15.37 8.13 -4.69
N GLY A 423 16.56 7.70 -5.09
CA GLY A 423 17.23 8.18 -6.30
C GLY A 423 16.51 7.78 -7.59
N ARG A 424 15.84 6.61 -7.61
CA ARG A 424 14.95 6.20 -8.71
C ARG A 424 13.67 7.03 -8.75
N LEU A 425 13.10 7.35 -7.59
CA LEU A 425 11.92 8.20 -7.44
C LEU A 425 12.19 9.67 -7.80
N LEU A 426 13.39 10.17 -7.52
CA LEU A 426 13.78 11.56 -7.70
C LEU A 426 15.08 11.67 -8.53
N PRO A 427 15.04 11.39 -9.84
CA PRO A 427 16.22 11.40 -10.69
C PRO A 427 16.88 12.78 -10.75
N GLY A 428 18.16 12.85 -10.35
CA GLY A 428 18.91 14.11 -10.28
C GLY A 428 18.85 14.80 -8.92
N ALA A 429 18.30 14.16 -7.88
CA ALA A 429 18.41 14.65 -6.51
C ALA A 429 19.86 14.74 -6.04
N THR A 430 20.16 15.74 -5.22
CA THR A 430 21.43 15.84 -4.50
C THR A 430 21.38 14.88 -3.31
N ARG A 431 22.25 13.87 -3.31
CA ARG A 431 22.38 12.86 -2.24
C ARG A 431 23.67 13.09 -1.47
N ILE A 432 23.57 13.16 -0.15
CA ILE A 432 24.73 13.19 0.75
C ILE A 432 24.47 12.19 1.88
N GLN A 433 25.36 11.22 2.04
CA GLN A 433 25.28 10.18 3.07
C GLN A 433 26.38 10.37 4.12
N SER A 434 26.18 9.76 5.29
CA SER A 434 27.14 9.76 6.40
C SER A 434 27.56 11.17 6.80
N ILE A 435 26.58 12.00 7.18
CA ILE A 435 26.79 13.41 7.54
C ILE A 435 27.20 13.50 8.99
N TYR A 436 28.30 14.21 9.24
CA TYR A 436 28.75 14.60 10.57
C TYR A 436 28.57 16.09 10.77
N TYR A 437 28.20 16.49 11.98
CA TYR A 437 28.00 17.89 12.32
C TYR A 437 28.34 18.15 13.78
N ARG A 438 28.83 19.36 14.06
CA ARG A 438 29.23 19.74 15.42
C ARG A 438 28.23 20.73 15.99
N TRP A 439 27.50 20.32 17.02
CA TRP A 439 26.42 21.11 17.61
C TRP A 439 26.31 20.96 19.12
N ALA A 440 25.79 22.01 19.75
CA ALA A 440 25.53 22.10 21.18
C ALA A 440 24.02 22.22 21.41
N PRO A 441 23.29 21.11 21.60
CA PRO A 441 21.93 21.18 22.08
C PRO A 441 21.90 21.93 23.43
N ASP A 442 20.94 22.83 23.59
CA ASP A 442 20.63 23.48 24.87
C ASP A 442 21.78 24.26 25.56
N GLY A 443 22.74 24.77 24.79
CA GLY A 443 23.81 25.64 25.30
C GLY A 443 24.97 24.92 26.01
N GLY A 444 25.05 23.60 25.90
CA GLY A 444 26.21 22.81 26.35
C GLY A 444 27.45 22.97 25.46
N PRO A 445 28.54 22.22 25.70
CA PRO A 445 29.69 22.19 24.78
C PRO A 445 29.30 21.53 23.45
N ALA A 446 29.79 22.08 22.32
CA ALA A 446 29.49 21.54 21.00
C ALA A 446 30.18 20.17 20.78
N GLN A 447 29.36 19.15 20.53
CA GLN A 447 29.75 17.76 20.33
C GLN A 447 29.55 17.36 18.87
N TRP A 448 30.27 16.32 18.44
CA TRP A 448 30.03 15.70 17.14
C TRP A 448 28.81 14.80 17.21
N HIS A 449 27.95 14.94 16.21
CA HIS A 449 26.76 14.13 15.97
C HIS A 449 26.79 13.65 14.53
N GLU A 450 25.99 12.62 14.26
CA GLU A 450 25.82 12.03 12.93
C GLU A 450 24.34 12.04 12.52
N ALA A 451 24.13 12.06 11.21
CA ALA A 451 22.87 11.81 10.52
C ALA A 451 23.15 10.89 9.32
N ASP A 452 22.31 9.88 9.10
CA ASP A 452 22.59 8.82 8.10
C ASP A 452 22.64 9.40 6.67
N GLY A 453 21.80 10.39 6.38
CA GLY A 453 22.04 11.31 5.26
C GLY A 453 20.85 12.18 4.89
N ILE A 454 21.00 12.90 3.79
CA ILE A 454 19.95 13.73 3.20
C ILE A 454 19.80 13.50 1.71
N LEU A 455 18.61 13.81 1.22
CA LEU A 455 18.31 13.90 -0.20
C LEU A 455 17.55 15.19 -0.48
N ALA A 456 18.04 16.00 -1.42
CA ALA A 456 17.44 17.27 -1.78
C ALA A 456 16.98 17.27 -3.25
N TYR A 457 15.73 17.68 -3.49
CA TYR A 457 15.13 17.76 -4.82
C TYR A 457 14.11 18.90 -4.90
N ASP A 458 14.34 19.88 -5.77
CA ASP A 458 13.45 21.00 -6.07
C ASP A 458 12.73 21.61 -4.83
N GLY A 459 13.51 22.15 -3.89
CA GLY A 459 12.97 22.76 -2.67
C GLY A 459 12.42 21.78 -1.63
N HIS A 460 12.57 20.47 -1.82
CA HIS A 460 12.31 19.45 -0.80
C HIS A 460 13.63 18.93 -0.23
N LEU A 461 13.69 18.80 1.09
CA LEU A 461 14.77 18.14 1.82
C LEU A 461 14.21 16.94 2.58
N PHE A 462 14.72 15.76 2.26
CA PHE A 462 14.52 14.54 3.04
C PHE A 462 15.71 14.36 3.97
N ILE A 463 15.46 14.33 5.28
CA ILE A 463 16.43 13.90 6.29
C ILE A 463 16.15 12.43 6.57
N ILE A 464 17.09 11.56 6.24
CA ILE A 464 16.89 10.13 6.20
C ILE A 464 17.72 9.51 7.32
N GLU A 465 17.03 8.82 8.23
CA GLU A 465 17.61 8.04 9.33
C GLU A 465 17.24 6.58 9.10
N ILE A 466 18.25 5.73 8.95
CA ILE A 466 18.14 4.33 8.59
C ILE A 466 18.36 3.48 9.83
N LYS A 467 17.56 2.43 10.00
CA LYS A 467 17.78 1.42 11.04
C LYS A 467 17.75 0.01 10.44
N GLY A 468 18.92 -0.63 10.44
CA GLY A 468 19.08 -2.05 10.09
C GLY A 468 18.75 -3.03 11.23
N GLY A 469 18.29 -2.51 12.38
CA GLY A 469 17.86 -3.33 13.52
C GLY A 469 16.65 -4.20 13.15
N ALA A 470 16.56 -5.38 13.77
CA ALA A 470 15.43 -6.27 13.55
C ALA A 470 14.27 -5.91 14.48
N PHE A 471 13.04 -6.02 13.98
CA PHE A 471 11.87 -6.07 14.87
C PHE A 471 11.92 -7.38 15.69
N THR A 472 11.37 -7.37 16.92
CA THR A 472 11.42 -8.56 17.76
C THR A 472 10.72 -9.75 17.11
N TRP A 473 11.30 -10.93 17.26
CA TRP A 473 10.75 -12.20 16.78
C TRP A 473 9.94 -12.94 17.86
N THR A 474 9.84 -12.37 19.07
CA THR A 474 9.05 -12.93 20.16
C THR A 474 7.58 -12.52 20.03
N SER A 475 6.68 -13.34 20.56
CA SER A 475 5.24 -13.08 20.49
C SER A 475 4.84 -11.86 21.35
N PRO A 476 3.96 -10.97 20.86
CA PRO A 476 3.43 -9.86 21.65
C PRO A 476 2.59 -10.32 22.85
N THR A 477 2.12 -11.57 22.86
CA THR A 477 1.39 -12.15 23.99
C THR A 477 2.29 -12.41 25.19
N THR A 478 3.53 -12.85 24.94
CA THR A 478 4.48 -13.24 25.99
C THR A 478 5.55 -12.19 26.25
N ASP A 479 5.81 -11.29 25.29
CA ASP A 479 6.91 -10.32 25.35
C ASP A 479 6.55 -8.96 24.71
N LEU A 480 5.43 -8.39 25.14
CA LEU A 480 5.04 -7.02 24.77
C LEU A 480 6.13 -5.96 25.03
N PRO A 481 6.93 -6.02 26.13
CA PRO A 481 8.01 -5.07 26.34
C PRO A 481 9.05 -5.06 25.23
N ALA A 482 9.42 -6.21 24.65
CA ALA A 482 10.34 -6.27 23.52
C ALA A 482 9.75 -5.66 22.24
N HIS A 483 8.43 -5.78 22.02
CA HIS A 483 7.74 -5.10 20.92
C HIS A 483 7.85 -3.58 21.05
N LEU A 484 7.54 -3.04 22.23
CA LEU A 484 7.65 -1.59 22.51
C LEU A 484 9.11 -1.11 22.42
N ALA A 485 10.07 -1.91 22.90
CA ALA A 485 11.49 -1.59 22.78
C ALA A 485 11.95 -1.54 21.31
N SER A 486 11.45 -2.46 20.48
CA SER A 486 11.72 -2.47 19.03
C SER A 486 11.17 -1.22 18.36
N LEU A 487 9.92 -0.83 18.66
CA LEU A 487 9.33 0.41 18.14
C LEU A 487 10.10 1.67 18.57
N ARG A 488 10.53 1.76 19.83
CA ARG A 488 11.37 2.87 20.29
C ARG A 488 12.70 2.91 19.53
N ALA A 489 13.32 1.77 19.30
CA ALA A 489 14.59 1.69 18.61
C ALA A 489 14.49 2.01 17.10
N LEU A 490 13.41 1.57 16.46
CA LEU A 490 13.24 1.64 15.00
C LEU A 490 12.51 2.91 14.54
N VAL A 491 11.76 3.58 15.41
CA VAL A 491 10.96 4.77 15.06
C VAL A 491 11.34 5.98 15.92
N ALA A 492 11.25 5.87 17.25
CA ALA A 492 11.46 7.03 18.13
C ALA A 492 12.90 7.56 18.11
N LYS A 493 13.91 6.69 18.22
CA LYS A 493 15.32 7.10 18.13
C LYS A 493 15.68 7.77 16.80
N PRO A 494 15.35 7.20 15.61
CA PRO A 494 15.57 7.92 14.35
C PRO A 494 14.82 9.25 14.28
N ALA A 495 13.60 9.34 14.81
CA ALA A 495 12.87 10.61 14.91
C ALA A 495 13.63 11.67 15.74
N GLU A 496 14.19 11.28 16.88
CA GLU A 496 15.04 12.13 17.72
C GLU A 496 16.31 12.57 16.99
N GLN A 497 16.99 11.65 16.29
CA GLN A 497 18.21 11.94 15.51
C GLN A 497 17.94 12.93 14.37
N GLY A 498 16.93 12.66 13.54
CA GLY A 498 16.55 13.54 12.43
C GLY A 498 16.04 14.90 12.93
N SER A 499 15.29 14.93 14.03
CA SER A 499 14.88 16.19 14.67
C SER A 499 16.06 17.01 15.14
N ARG A 500 17.06 16.38 15.77
CA ARG A 500 18.29 17.04 16.21
C ARG A 500 19.07 17.63 15.03
N PHE A 501 19.13 16.94 13.90
CA PHE A 501 19.77 17.47 12.69
C PHE A 501 18.98 18.66 12.11
N LEU A 502 17.65 18.61 12.11
CA LEU A 502 16.83 19.75 11.68
C LEU A 502 16.98 20.97 12.60
N ASP A 503 17.09 20.76 13.92
CA ASP A 503 17.38 21.84 14.87
C ASP A 503 18.78 22.45 14.61
N TYR A 504 19.75 21.62 14.24
CA TYR A 504 21.06 22.10 13.79
C TYR A 504 20.94 22.96 12.52
N LEU A 505 20.21 22.50 11.49
CA LEU A 505 19.97 23.28 10.27
C LEU A 505 19.28 24.62 10.54
N ALA A 506 18.40 24.67 11.55
CA ALA A 506 17.70 25.89 11.96
C ALA A 506 18.54 26.80 12.87
N SER A 507 19.70 26.36 13.34
CA SER A 507 20.50 27.10 14.32
C SER A 507 21.18 28.34 13.77
N GLN A 508 21.42 28.39 12.45
CA GLN A 508 22.02 29.52 11.72
C GLN A 508 21.47 29.58 10.31
N ASP A 509 21.64 30.72 9.62
CA ASP A 509 21.23 30.86 8.21
C ASP A 509 21.94 29.87 7.28
N GLU A 510 23.17 29.46 7.62
CA GLU A 510 23.97 28.49 6.87
C GLU A 510 24.91 27.71 7.79
N VAL A 511 24.81 26.39 7.77
CA VAL A 511 25.60 25.50 8.64
C VAL A 511 26.52 24.56 7.85
N PRO A 512 27.74 24.28 8.32
CA PRO A 512 28.64 23.33 7.67
C PRO A 512 28.28 21.87 7.94
N ILE A 513 28.56 20.98 6.99
CA ILE A 513 28.46 19.52 7.15
C ILE A 513 29.79 18.86 6.82
N PHE A 514 30.07 17.74 7.47
CA PHE A 514 31.38 17.09 7.45
C PHE A 514 31.27 15.60 7.11
N ASP A 515 32.37 15.01 6.63
CA ASP A 515 32.52 13.56 6.48
C ASP A 515 32.95 12.88 7.79
N ALA A 516 33.13 11.55 7.74
CA ALA A 516 33.58 10.74 8.88
C ALA A 516 35.00 11.09 9.36
N ALA A 517 35.81 11.75 8.54
CA ALA A 517 37.12 12.28 8.91
C ALA A 517 37.02 13.72 9.47
N HIS A 518 35.82 14.24 9.67
CA HIS A 518 35.50 15.60 10.11
C HIS A 518 36.04 16.69 9.17
N GLN A 519 36.15 16.39 7.87
CA GLN A 519 36.47 17.36 6.83
C GLN A 519 35.17 17.95 6.28
N GLU A 520 35.13 19.27 6.10
CA GLU A 520 33.93 19.95 5.59
C GLU A 520 33.67 19.52 4.14
N ILE A 521 32.48 18.98 3.90
CA ILE A 521 32.04 18.49 2.57
C ILE A 521 31.00 19.41 1.91
N GLY A 522 30.47 20.38 2.66
CA GLY A 522 29.51 21.34 2.15
C GLY A 522 28.88 22.20 3.25
N ARG A 523 27.99 23.09 2.83
CA ARG A 523 27.18 23.92 3.74
C ARG A 523 25.73 23.91 3.28
N LEU A 524 24.81 23.95 4.22
CA LEU A 524 23.37 23.86 3.99
C LEU A 524 22.66 25.10 4.54
N ARG A 525 21.65 25.57 3.81
CA ARG A 525 20.73 26.64 4.25
C ARG A 525 19.34 26.07 4.32
N LEU A 526 18.71 26.13 5.50
CA LEU A 526 17.33 25.65 5.64
C LEU A 526 16.36 26.43 4.74
N SER A 527 16.64 27.71 4.47
CA SER A 527 15.84 28.57 3.60
C SER A 527 15.79 28.13 2.12
N ASP A 528 16.71 27.27 1.69
CA ASP A 528 16.72 26.75 0.31
C ASP A 528 15.64 25.68 0.10
N TYR A 529 15.01 25.21 1.18
CA TYR A 529 14.02 24.15 1.18
C TYR A 529 12.66 24.67 1.67
N ARG A 530 11.67 24.59 0.78
CA ARG A 530 10.25 24.87 1.07
C ARG A 530 9.62 23.80 1.96
N LYS A 531 10.05 22.54 1.80
CA LYS A 531 9.54 21.38 2.53
C LYS A 531 10.69 20.58 3.11
N VAL A 532 10.53 20.14 4.35
CA VAL A 532 11.46 19.24 5.02
C VAL A 532 10.68 18.06 5.58
N SER A 533 11.12 16.85 5.24
CA SER A 533 10.52 15.59 5.68
C SER A 533 11.55 14.78 6.44
N LEU A 534 11.22 14.38 7.66
CA LEU A 534 12.02 13.45 8.45
C LEU A 534 11.57 12.03 8.09
N CYS A 535 12.49 11.19 7.65
CA CYS A 535 12.23 9.82 7.24
C CYS A 535 12.99 8.85 8.16
N ALA A 536 12.25 7.99 8.85
CA ALA A 536 12.79 6.85 9.59
C ALA A 536 12.58 5.59 8.73
N VAL A 537 13.65 5.12 8.07
CA VAL A 537 13.59 4.00 7.13
C VAL A 537 14.12 2.72 7.77
N THR A 538 13.36 1.63 7.68
CA THR A 538 13.74 0.34 8.28
C THR A 538 13.89 -0.76 7.24
N LEU A 539 14.79 -1.71 7.50
CA LEU A 539 14.96 -2.89 6.63
C LEU A 539 13.79 -3.87 6.72
N ASP A 540 13.35 -4.18 7.94
CA ASP A 540 12.30 -5.15 8.17
C ASP A 540 10.93 -4.48 7.97
N ALA A 541 10.01 -5.20 7.31
CA ALA A 541 8.63 -4.80 7.14
C ALA A 541 7.86 -4.98 8.47
N PHE A 542 7.71 -3.89 9.24
CA PHE A 542 6.69 -3.78 10.30
C PHE A 542 5.68 -2.68 9.97
N THR A 543 5.35 -2.58 8.68
CA THR A 543 4.60 -1.50 8.02
C THR A 543 3.38 -1.04 8.81
N ALA A 544 2.62 -1.97 9.39
CA ALA A 544 1.37 -1.64 10.05
C ALA A 544 1.49 -0.84 11.35
N LEU A 545 2.60 -0.99 12.07
CA LEU A 545 2.89 -0.18 13.25
C LEU A 545 3.69 1.07 12.89
N ALA A 546 4.49 1.02 11.81
CA ALA A 546 5.25 2.16 11.30
C ALA A 546 4.33 3.28 10.79
N ALA A 547 3.29 2.97 10.02
CA ALA A 547 2.36 3.94 9.45
C ALA A 547 1.69 4.85 10.51
N ARG A 548 1.61 4.33 11.75
CA ARG A 548 0.98 4.97 12.91
C ARG A 548 1.96 5.66 13.85
N ALA A 549 3.20 5.91 13.45
CA ALA A 549 4.26 6.44 14.31
C ALA A 549 3.80 7.57 15.26
N GLN A 550 3.00 8.53 14.77
CA GLN A 550 2.50 9.66 15.57
C GLN A 550 1.42 9.28 16.60
N HIS A 551 0.72 8.17 16.41
CA HIS A 551 -0.33 7.67 17.30
C HIS A 551 0.21 6.73 18.39
N LEU A 552 1.48 6.32 18.33
CA LEU A 552 2.08 5.41 19.31
C LEU A 552 2.45 6.09 20.65
N ARG A 553 2.29 7.42 20.75
CA ARG A 553 2.55 8.17 21.99
C ARG A 553 1.72 7.64 23.17
N ALA A 554 0.50 7.21 22.90
CA ALA A 554 -0.41 6.64 23.91
C ALA A 554 0.17 5.38 24.59
N VAL A 555 1.04 4.63 23.90
CA VAL A 555 1.69 3.42 24.42
C VAL A 555 3.16 3.64 24.80
N GLY A 556 3.56 4.90 25.00
CA GLY A 556 4.89 5.27 25.46
C GLY A 556 5.98 5.16 24.39
N VAL A 557 5.63 5.32 23.11
CA VAL A 557 6.57 5.51 21.99
C VAL A 557 6.32 6.90 21.42
N ASP A 558 7.10 7.88 21.84
CA ASP A 558 6.95 9.28 21.44
C ASP A 558 7.96 9.62 20.33
N VAL A 559 7.47 10.11 19.20
CA VAL A 559 8.30 10.55 18.05
C VAL A 559 8.50 12.07 18.04
N GLY A 560 8.03 12.76 19.08
CA GLY A 560 8.10 14.20 19.22
C GLY A 560 6.95 14.93 18.50
N ALA A 561 7.02 16.27 18.52
CA ALA A 561 5.99 17.12 17.94
C ALA A 561 6.07 17.25 16.41
N ARG A 562 7.20 16.88 15.81
CA ARG A 562 7.42 16.94 14.36
C ARG A 562 6.86 15.68 13.72
N PRO A 563 6.11 15.78 12.61
CA PRO A 563 5.76 14.62 11.81
C PRO A 563 7.01 13.90 11.31
N VAL A 564 6.98 12.57 11.36
CA VAL A 564 8.06 11.68 10.92
C VAL A 564 7.44 10.63 10.03
N TRP A 565 7.99 10.48 8.83
CA TRP A 565 7.63 9.41 7.95
C TRP A 565 8.37 8.14 8.35
N ALA A 566 7.71 7.24 9.06
CA ALA A 566 8.24 5.91 9.33
C ALA A 566 7.80 4.96 8.23
N LEU A 567 8.75 4.37 7.52
CA LEU A 567 8.49 3.48 6.39
C LEU A 567 9.55 2.40 6.27
N SER A 568 9.20 1.30 5.60
CA SER A 568 10.13 0.23 5.28
C SER A 568 10.81 0.45 3.93
N LEU A 569 11.90 -0.27 3.69
CA LEU A 569 12.51 -0.36 2.35
C LEU A 569 11.53 -0.94 1.31
N ASP A 570 10.63 -1.82 1.74
CA ASP A 570 9.63 -2.44 0.88
C ASP A 570 8.56 -1.43 0.44
N ASP A 571 8.16 -0.50 1.32
CA ASP A 571 7.28 0.62 0.93
C ASP A 571 7.93 1.51 -0.15
N LEU A 572 9.23 1.80 -0.02
CA LEU A 572 9.98 2.58 -1.02
C LEU A 572 10.02 1.89 -2.39
N ARG A 573 10.13 0.56 -2.42
CA ARG A 573 10.08 -0.22 -3.67
C ARG A 573 8.72 -0.11 -4.32
N VAL A 574 7.65 -0.22 -3.51
CA VAL A 574 6.29 -0.03 -4.00
C VAL A 574 6.09 1.36 -4.57
N PHE A 575 6.56 2.41 -3.89
CA PHE A 575 6.50 3.76 -4.42
C PHE A 575 7.27 3.90 -5.73
N THR A 576 8.44 3.27 -5.84
CA THR A 576 9.28 3.32 -7.05
C THR A 576 8.58 2.70 -8.27
N ASP A 577 7.78 1.66 -8.09
CA ASP A 577 7.00 1.06 -9.17
C ASP A 577 5.76 1.89 -9.54
N LEU A 578 5.17 2.59 -8.56
CA LEU A 578 3.89 3.27 -8.74
C LEU A 578 4.02 4.72 -9.22
N PHE A 579 5.08 5.43 -8.82
CA PHE A 579 5.29 6.83 -9.19
C PHE A 579 6.22 6.96 -10.40
N ALA A 580 5.64 7.21 -11.57
CA ALA A 580 6.40 7.50 -12.78
C ALA A 580 6.91 8.96 -12.85
N ASN A 581 6.21 9.90 -12.22
CA ASN A 581 6.55 11.32 -12.20
C ASN A 581 7.06 11.74 -10.81
N PRO A 582 8.29 12.27 -10.69
CA PRO A 582 8.85 12.76 -9.42
C PRO A 582 7.94 13.77 -8.70
N LEU A 583 7.21 14.59 -9.46
CA LEU A 583 6.35 15.64 -8.92
C LEU A 583 5.08 15.08 -8.25
N ASP A 584 4.56 13.96 -8.75
CA ASP A 584 3.44 13.24 -8.13
C ASP A 584 3.89 12.61 -6.80
N PHE A 585 5.10 12.07 -6.74
CA PHE A 585 5.70 11.53 -5.52
C PHE A 585 5.90 12.64 -4.47
N LEU A 586 6.50 13.77 -4.84
CA LEU A 586 6.69 14.90 -3.91
C LEU A 586 5.36 15.39 -3.35
N HIS A 587 4.35 15.56 -4.19
CA HIS A 587 3.02 15.95 -3.72
C HIS A 587 2.40 14.91 -2.77
N PHE A 588 2.56 13.62 -3.06
CA PHE A 588 2.18 12.56 -2.11
C PHE A 588 2.92 12.73 -0.76
N THR A 589 4.22 12.97 -0.76
CA THR A 589 4.99 13.18 0.48
C THR A 589 4.45 14.36 1.29
N GLU A 590 4.05 15.45 0.63
CA GLU A 590 3.43 16.61 1.28
C GLU A 590 2.10 16.23 1.95
N GLN A 591 1.22 15.52 1.24
CA GLN A 591 -0.07 15.05 1.79
C GLN A 591 0.13 14.03 2.91
N ARG A 592 1.15 13.16 2.79
CA ARG A 592 1.52 12.16 3.81
C ARG A 592 1.98 12.81 5.10
N MET A 593 2.75 13.90 5.02
CA MET A 593 3.19 14.65 6.20
C MET A 593 2.05 15.46 6.84
N LEU A 594 1.11 15.98 6.05
CA LEU A 594 -0.13 16.58 6.58
C LEU A 594 -0.98 15.54 7.31
N ALA A 595 -1.06 14.31 6.79
CA ALA A 595 -1.79 13.22 7.42
C ALA A 595 -1.14 12.74 8.72
N ALA A 596 0.19 12.64 8.76
CA ALA A 596 0.93 12.33 9.99
C ALA A 596 0.63 13.34 11.12
N ALA A 597 0.39 14.61 10.78
CA ALA A 597 0.02 15.64 11.74
C ALA A 597 -1.48 15.65 12.10
N SER A 598 -2.31 14.81 11.48
CA SER A 598 -3.77 14.84 11.63
C SER A 598 -4.25 13.76 12.60
N PRO A 599 -4.96 14.13 13.69
CA PRO A 599 -5.56 13.13 14.59
C PRO A 599 -6.76 12.40 13.96
N ASP A 600 -7.26 12.89 12.82
CA ASP A 600 -8.41 12.31 12.12
C ASP A 600 -8.02 11.17 11.16
N VAL A 601 -6.72 10.97 10.92
CA VAL A 601 -6.18 9.96 10.00
C VAL A 601 -5.38 8.92 10.80
N ASP A 602 -6.03 7.82 11.13
CA ASP A 602 -5.42 6.68 11.82
C ASP A 602 -5.53 5.44 10.92
N VAL A 603 -4.44 5.16 10.21
CA VAL A 603 -4.34 4.15 9.14
C VAL A 603 -3.18 3.20 9.46
N ASP A 604 -3.37 1.93 9.13
CA ASP A 604 -2.54 0.82 9.59
C ASP A 604 -1.59 0.31 8.51
N ASP A 605 -1.38 1.06 7.43
CA ASP A 605 -0.50 0.67 6.32
C ASP A 605 -0.13 1.93 5.49
N GLU A 606 1.10 2.00 4.97
CA GLU A 606 1.51 3.04 4.03
C GLU A 606 0.80 2.90 2.69
N LEU A 607 0.41 1.69 2.29
CA LEU A 607 -0.35 1.46 1.06
C LEU A 607 -1.78 2.01 1.15
N ASP A 608 -2.39 1.99 2.34
CA ASP A 608 -3.70 2.64 2.56
C ASP A 608 -3.56 4.17 2.51
N HIS A 609 -2.47 4.74 3.03
CA HIS A 609 -2.17 6.17 2.86
C HIS A 609 -2.04 6.54 1.38
N LEU A 610 -1.33 5.72 0.60
CA LEU A 610 -1.22 5.92 -0.84
C LEU A 610 -2.58 5.78 -1.53
N GLY A 611 -3.36 4.74 -1.23
CA GLY A 611 -4.69 4.55 -1.81
C GLY A 611 -5.65 5.70 -1.49
N LEU A 612 -5.61 6.22 -0.26
CA LEU A 612 -6.35 7.42 0.15
C LEU A 612 -5.90 8.66 -0.63
N TYR A 613 -4.60 8.85 -0.83
CA TYR A 613 -4.07 9.94 -1.64
C TYR A 613 -4.51 9.85 -3.11
N LEU A 614 -4.43 8.65 -3.70
CA LEU A 614 -4.84 8.42 -5.08
C LEU A 614 -6.34 8.70 -5.27
N ARG A 615 -7.17 8.37 -4.27
CA ARG A 615 -8.62 8.51 -4.36
C ARG A 615 -9.16 9.87 -3.95
N GLU A 616 -8.70 10.40 -2.82
CA GLU A 616 -9.28 11.59 -2.17
C GLU A 616 -8.40 12.83 -2.31
N ASN A 617 -7.17 12.69 -2.80
CA ASN A 617 -6.19 13.75 -2.93
C ASN A 617 -5.80 14.38 -1.57
N HIS A 618 -6.62 15.29 -1.05
CA HIS A 618 -6.49 15.90 0.29
C HIS A 618 -7.15 15.04 1.36
N TYR A 619 -6.66 13.83 1.52
CA TYR A 619 -7.30 12.83 2.37
C TYR A 619 -7.36 13.22 3.86
N SER A 620 -6.45 14.09 4.33
CA SER A 620 -6.52 14.70 5.68
C SER A 620 -7.74 15.61 5.85
N ALA A 621 -8.05 16.43 4.84
CA ALA A 621 -9.24 17.28 4.85
C ALA A 621 -10.52 16.45 4.73
N TYR A 622 -10.48 15.39 3.92
CA TYR A 622 -11.56 14.42 3.81
C TYR A 622 -11.86 13.75 5.16
N ALA A 623 -10.84 13.23 5.84
CA ALA A 623 -10.96 12.62 7.16
C ALA A 623 -11.58 13.58 8.18
N ARG A 624 -11.09 14.81 8.24
CA ARG A 624 -11.67 15.87 9.10
C ARG A 624 -13.13 16.17 8.79
N SER A 625 -13.51 16.12 7.50
CA SER A 625 -14.90 16.32 7.08
C SER A 625 -15.84 15.22 7.58
N LEU A 626 -15.32 13.99 7.74
CA LEU A 626 -16.04 12.86 8.32
C LEU A 626 -16.10 12.99 9.84
N ALA A 627 -14.97 13.30 10.50
CA ALA A 627 -14.89 13.47 11.95
C ALA A 627 -15.87 14.54 12.47
N LYS A 628 -16.03 15.65 11.74
CA LYS A 628 -17.02 16.72 12.03
C LYS A 628 -18.48 16.23 12.10
N ARG A 629 -18.79 15.01 11.63
CA ARG A 629 -20.12 14.40 11.72
C ARG A 629 -20.35 13.65 13.04
N GLY A 630 -19.36 13.61 13.94
CA GLY A 630 -19.49 13.08 15.30
C GLY A 630 -19.09 11.62 15.46
N GLY A 631 -18.09 11.14 14.70
CA GLY A 631 -17.56 9.78 14.80
C GLY A 631 -16.06 9.72 14.51
N ILE A 632 -15.45 8.56 14.75
CA ILE A 632 -14.03 8.29 14.47
C ILE A 632 -13.94 7.69 13.06
N PRO A 633 -13.33 8.39 12.08
CA PRO A 633 -13.15 7.85 10.74
C PRO A 633 -12.28 6.58 10.78
N ARG A 634 -12.70 5.55 10.04
CA ARG A 634 -11.91 4.35 9.76
C ARG A 634 -11.90 4.15 8.24
N PHE A 635 -10.74 3.84 7.69
CA PHE A 635 -10.52 3.69 6.26
C PHE A 635 -10.16 2.24 5.98
N ASP A 636 -10.78 1.66 4.96
CA ASP A 636 -10.59 0.27 4.55
C ASP A 636 -10.83 0.16 3.04
N GLY A 637 -10.17 -0.79 2.38
CA GLY A 637 -10.33 -1.08 0.95
C GLY A 637 -9.66 -0.09 -0.03
N TYR A 638 -8.77 0.79 0.44
CA TYR A 638 -8.10 1.76 -0.44
C TYR A 638 -6.92 1.17 -1.23
N THR A 639 -6.43 0.00 -0.84
CA THR A 639 -5.30 -0.68 -1.48
C THR A 639 -5.68 -1.51 -2.71
N ALA A 640 -6.97 -1.76 -2.97
CA ALA A 640 -7.41 -2.65 -4.05
C ALA A 640 -6.80 -2.32 -5.44
N PRO A 641 -6.71 -1.05 -5.89
CA PRO A 641 -6.06 -0.73 -7.17
C PRO A 641 -4.56 -1.06 -7.21
N ILE A 642 -3.87 -0.99 -6.06
CA ILE A 642 -2.44 -1.32 -5.94
C ILE A 642 -2.27 -2.84 -6.06
N TYR A 643 -3.09 -3.62 -5.36
CA TYR A 643 -3.08 -5.08 -5.48
C TYR A 643 -3.41 -5.54 -6.90
N ALA A 644 -4.37 -4.90 -7.57
CA ALA A 644 -4.71 -5.19 -8.97
C ALA A 644 -3.51 -4.95 -9.92
N PHE A 645 -2.74 -3.89 -9.70
CA PHE A 645 -1.51 -3.61 -10.46
C PHE A 645 -0.48 -4.74 -10.32
N TYR A 646 -0.13 -5.14 -9.09
CA TYR A 646 0.84 -6.23 -8.88
C TYR A 646 0.31 -7.59 -9.36
N ALA A 647 -1.00 -7.85 -9.23
CA ALA A 647 -1.62 -9.05 -9.76
C ALA A 647 -1.55 -9.10 -11.30
N GLY A 648 -1.68 -7.97 -11.99
CA GLY A 648 -1.48 -7.88 -13.44
C GLY A 648 -0.04 -8.20 -13.84
N LEU A 649 0.95 -7.64 -13.13
CA LEU A 649 2.36 -7.94 -13.37
C LEU A 649 2.66 -9.44 -13.23
N LEU A 650 2.04 -10.13 -12.27
CA LEU A 650 2.20 -11.57 -12.08
C LEU A 650 1.63 -12.42 -13.23
N ARG A 651 0.67 -11.89 -13.97
CA ARG A 651 0.10 -12.51 -15.17
C ARG A 651 0.85 -12.14 -16.45
N ASP A 652 2.06 -11.58 -16.30
CA ASP A 652 2.88 -11.05 -17.40
C ASP A 652 2.11 -10.02 -18.26
N GLU A 653 1.16 -9.31 -17.64
CA GLU A 653 0.46 -8.16 -18.24
C GLU A 653 1.31 -6.89 -18.11
N ALA A 654 0.92 -5.82 -18.82
CA ALA A 654 1.50 -4.48 -18.67
C ALA A 654 0.48 -3.51 -18.06
N PRO A 655 0.05 -3.70 -16.79
CA PRO A 655 -0.90 -2.82 -16.15
C PRO A 655 -0.28 -1.42 -15.96
N ALA A 656 -1.10 -0.38 -16.11
CA ALA A 656 -0.69 0.98 -15.79
C ALA A 656 -0.72 1.18 -14.26
N PRO A 657 0.27 1.87 -13.66
CA PRO A 657 0.20 2.23 -12.26
C PRO A 657 -1.05 3.06 -11.93
N PRO A 658 -1.72 2.80 -10.79
CA PRO A 658 -2.82 3.64 -10.33
C PRO A 658 -2.32 5.06 -10.04
N HIS A 659 -3.05 6.05 -10.53
CA HIS A 659 -2.79 7.48 -10.35
C HIS A 659 -4.08 8.19 -9.92
N GLN A 660 -3.96 9.45 -9.48
CA GLN A 660 -5.12 10.26 -9.17
C GLN A 660 -5.98 10.50 -10.40
N ASP A 661 -7.30 10.44 -10.26
CA ASP A 661 -8.22 10.80 -11.34
C ASP A 661 -8.03 12.29 -11.73
N ARG A 662 -7.69 12.53 -13.00
CA ARG A 662 -7.44 13.87 -13.54
C ARG A 662 -7.68 13.95 -15.05
N PRO A 663 -8.12 15.10 -15.59
CA PRO A 663 -8.28 15.29 -17.03
C PRO A 663 -6.96 15.18 -17.79
N ALA A 664 -7.00 14.77 -19.06
CA ALA A 664 -5.80 14.64 -19.92
C ALA A 664 -4.93 15.91 -19.98
N LEU A 665 -5.55 17.10 -19.93
CA LEU A 665 -4.82 18.37 -19.87
C LEU A 665 -3.87 18.45 -18.65
N PHE A 666 -4.25 17.89 -17.50
CA PHE A 666 -3.38 17.88 -16.31
C PHE A 666 -2.17 16.97 -16.50
N GLU A 667 -2.33 15.83 -17.17
CA GLU A 667 -1.20 14.96 -17.53
C GLU A 667 -0.22 15.73 -18.42
N ASP A 668 -0.72 16.40 -19.47
CA ASP A 668 0.12 17.20 -20.37
C ASP A 668 0.86 18.33 -19.65
N ILE A 669 0.17 19.02 -18.73
CA ILE A 669 0.76 20.10 -17.92
C ILE A 669 1.86 19.55 -17.01
N LEU A 670 1.59 18.49 -16.25
CA LEU A 670 2.55 17.92 -15.29
C LEU A 670 3.77 17.32 -16.00
N ALA A 671 3.57 16.62 -17.12
CA ALA A 671 4.67 16.10 -17.93
C ALA A 671 5.56 17.22 -18.47
N MET A 672 4.97 18.34 -18.91
CA MET A 672 5.72 19.48 -19.42
C MET A 672 6.40 20.31 -18.31
N ILE A 673 5.82 20.36 -17.11
CA ILE A 673 6.47 20.95 -15.93
C ILE A 673 7.71 20.14 -15.56
N ASP A 674 7.58 18.80 -15.53
CA ASP A 674 8.70 17.91 -15.20
C ASP A 674 9.86 18.08 -16.19
N GLN A 675 9.58 18.07 -17.49
CA GLN A 675 10.58 18.22 -18.56
C GLN A 675 11.36 19.55 -18.53
N LYS A 676 10.80 20.62 -17.97
CA LYS A 676 11.44 21.95 -17.98
C LYS A 676 12.63 22.07 -17.02
N ALA A 677 12.71 21.24 -15.98
CA ALA A 677 13.75 21.30 -14.96
C ALA A 677 14.04 22.72 -14.40
N GLU A 678 13.03 23.61 -14.38
CA GLU A 678 13.14 24.95 -13.78
C GLU A 678 12.84 24.88 -12.27
N PRO A 679 13.52 25.69 -11.43
CA PRO A 679 13.26 25.71 -9.99
C PRO A 679 11.82 26.06 -9.62
N GLY A 680 11.28 25.40 -8.60
CA GLY A 680 9.92 25.64 -8.11
C GLY A 680 8.84 24.90 -8.90
N ARG A 681 9.22 23.93 -9.74
CA ARG A 681 8.30 23.08 -10.51
C ARG A 681 7.44 22.18 -9.62
N SER A 682 7.97 21.69 -8.51
CA SER A 682 7.26 20.91 -7.51
C SER A 682 6.22 21.76 -6.79
N GLU A 683 6.52 23.03 -6.50
CA GLU A 683 5.57 23.93 -5.85
C GLU A 683 4.38 24.23 -6.78
N LEU A 684 4.64 24.50 -8.06
CA LEU A 684 3.58 24.64 -9.06
C LEU A 684 2.74 23.36 -9.18
N SER A 685 3.41 22.20 -9.23
CA SER A 685 2.74 20.91 -9.36
C SER A 685 1.87 20.59 -8.16
N SER A 686 2.37 20.80 -6.94
CA SER A 686 1.59 20.65 -5.71
C SER A 686 0.37 21.59 -5.72
N LEU A 687 0.50 22.85 -6.13
CA LEU A 687 -0.64 23.77 -6.23
C LEU A 687 -1.72 23.28 -7.22
N LEU A 688 -1.31 22.69 -8.35
CA LEU A 688 -2.23 22.13 -9.34
C LEU A 688 -2.86 20.82 -8.85
N LEU A 689 -2.06 19.97 -8.22
CA LEU A 689 -2.52 18.73 -7.63
C LEU A 689 -3.39 19.00 -6.39
N ASP A 690 -3.29 20.15 -5.73
CA ASP A 690 -4.18 20.52 -4.63
C ASP A 690 -5.62 20.79 -5.07
N LEU A 691 -5.87 21.03 -6.37
CA LEU A 691 -7.22 21.21 -6.90
C LEU A 691 -8.08 19.96 -6.67
N SER A 692 -9.33 20.17 -6.26
CA SER A 692 -10.31 19.09 -6.19
C SER A 692 -10.58 18.49 -7.58
N GLY A 693 -11.03 17.24 -7.67
CA GLY A 693 -11.35 16.61 -8.96
C GLY A 693 -12.35 17.42 -9.81
N GLN A 694 -13.31 18.08 -9.15
CA GLN A 694 -14.24 19.00 -9.82
C GLN A 694 -13.51 20.25 -10.33
N ASP A 695 -12.63 20.87 -9.53
CA ASP A 695 -11.91 22.07 -9.94
C ASP A 695 -10.90 21.79 -11.07
N ARG A 696 -10.29 20.59 -11.08
CA ARG A 696 -9.46 20.12 -12.20
C ARG A 696 -10.28 20.01 -13.49
N THR A 697 -11.46 19.41 -13.41
CA THR A 697 -12.39 19.29 -14.55
C THR A 697 -12.84 20.67 -15.04
N ASP A 698 -13.26 21.54 -14.12
CA ASP A 698 -13.67 22.91 -14.42
C ASP A 698 -12.56 23.72 -15.09
N LEU A 699 -11.30 23.55 -14.67
CA LEU A 699 -10.15 24.19 -15.31
C LEU A 699 -9.95 23.67 -16.73
N ALA A 700 -9.97 22.35 -16.92
CA ALA A 700 -9.80 21.75 -18.24
C ALA A 700 -10.88 22.21 -19.23
N ASP A 701 -12.15 22.21 -18.81
CA ASP A 701 -13.28 22.67 -19.63
C ASP A 701 -13.14 24.16 -20.01
N ARG A 702 -12.68 25.00 -19.07
CA ARG A 702 -12.46 26.43 -19.33
C ARG A 702 -11.29 26.67 -20.29
N VAL A 703 -10.23 25.87 -20.21
CA VAL A 703 -9.11 25.95 -21.16
C VAL A 703 -9.59 25.54 -22.55
N ALA A 704 -10.35 24.45 -22.67
CA ALA A 704 -10.94 24.02 -23.94
C ALA A 704 -11.87 25.09 -24.53
N GLN A 705 -12.75 25.68 -23.70
CA GLN A 705 -13.63 26.77 -24.14
C GLN A 705 -12.84 28.02 -24.55
N ALA A 706 -11.75 28.35 -23.84
CA ALA A 706 -10.91 29.48 -24.18
C ALA A 706 -10.25 29.32 -25.57
N LEU A 707 -9.83 28.11 -25.95
CA LEU A 707 -9.30 27.82 -27.28
C LEU A 707 -10.35 28.05 -28.38
N ILE A 708 -11.61 27.66 -28.13
CA ILE A 708 -12.73 27.89 -29.05
C ILE A 708 -12.98 29.39 -29.20
N ASP A 709 -13.13 30.12 -28.10
CA ASP A 709 -13.42 31.55 -28.08
C ASP A 709 -12.34 32.36 -28.82
N GLN A 710 -11.07 31.98 -28.68
CA GLN A 710 -9.95 32.65 -29.33
C GLN A 710 -10.00 32.59 -30.85
N SER A 711 -10.62 31.55 -31.43
CA SER A 711 -10.80 31.45 -32.89
C SER A 711 -11.69 32.56 -33.45
N VAL A 712 -12.60 33.10 -32.61
CA VAL A 712 -13.52 34.18 -32.94
C VAL A 712 -12.97 35.52 -32.47
N ASP A 713 -12.63 35.63 -31.19
CA ASP A 713 -12.28 36.89 -30.54
C ASP A 713 -10.86 37.37 -30.86
N ARG A 714 -10.00 36.48 -31.37
CA ARG A 714 -8.57 36.73 -31.68
C ARG A 714 -7.75 37.30 -30.51
N ARG A 715 -8.18 37.06 -29.28
CA ARG A 715 -7.51 37.49 -28.04
C ARG A 715 -7.72 36.48 -26.92
N SER A 716 -6.75 36.40 -26.01
CA SER A 716 -6.86 35.59 -24.80
C SER A 716 -7.63 36.32 -23.70
N LYS A 717 -8.42 35.58 -22.93
CA LYS A 717 -9.11 36.06 -21.73
C LYS A 717 -8.55 35.31 -20.51
N PRO A 718 -8.25 36.01 -19.40
CA PRO A 718 -7.74 35.36 -18.19
C PRO A 718 -8.78 34.46 -17.54
N LEU A 719 -8.35 33.28 -17.13
CA LEU A 719 -9.10 32.36 -16.28
C LEU A 719 -8.57 32.49 -14.84
N SER A 720 -9.28 33.22 -13.98
CA SER A 720 -8.84 33.46 -12.60
C SER A 720 -9.62 32.60 -11.60
N PHE A 721 -8.90 31.81 -10.81
CA PHE A 721 -9.38 31.02 -9.67
C PHE A 721 -9.07 31.77 -8.38
N HIS A 722 -9.99 31.73 -7.42
CA HIS A 722 -9.92 32.47 -6.16
C HIS A 722 -10.43 31.58 -5.02
N GLY A 723 -10.05 31.91 -3.79
CA GLY A 723 -10.42 31.15 -2.61
C GLY A 723 -9.23 30.33 -2.13
N GLU A 724 -9.37 29.01 -2.08
CA GLU A 724 -8.33 28.11 -1.58
C GLU A 724 -7.09 28.07 -2.49
N ILE A 725 -7.23 28.45 -3.78
CA ILE A 725 -6.12 28.52 -4.74
C ILE A 725 -6.11 29.87 -5.44
N ALA A 726 -4.99 30.59 -5.33
CA ALA A 726 -4.72 31.87 -5.99
C ALA A 726 -3.98 31.65 -7.31
N LEU A 727 -4.75 31.37 -8.38
CA LEU A 727 -4.23 31.04 -9.70
C LEU A 727 -4.88 31.93 -10.78
N THR A 728 -4.10 32.36 -11.75
CA THR A 728 -4.59 32.94 -13.01
C THR A 728 -3.95 32.20 -14.17
N VAL A 729 -4.80 31.68 -15.05
CA VAL A 729 -4.39 30.93 -16.23
C VAL A 729 -4.66 31.76 -17.48
N TYR A 730 -3.64 31.91 -18.32
CA TYR A 730 -3.75 32.42 -19.68
C TYR A 730 -3.58 31.28 -20.67
N VAL A 731 -4.43 31.27 -21.69
CA VAL A 731 -4.34 30.31 -22.79
C VAL A 731 -3.88 31.06 -24.03
N TRP A 732 -2.83 30.59 -24.69
CA TRP A 732 -2.28 31.16 -25.91
C TRP A 732 -2.41 30.17 -27.05
N SER A 733 -2.66 30.67 -28.26
CA SER A 733 -2.82 29.84 -29.46
C SER A 733 -2.40 30.62 -30.71
N PRO A 734 -2.31 30.00 -31.90
CA PRO A 734 -2.10 30.75 -33.14
C PRO A 734 -3.17 31.80 -33.42
N SER A 735 -4.36 31.67 -32.81
CA SER A 735 -5.44 32.64 -32.90
C SER A 735 -5.35 33.78 -31.88
N ALA A 736 -4.58 33.61 -30.81
CA ALA A 736 -4.34 34.60 -29.76
C ALA A 736 -2.88 34.52 -29.27
N LEU A 737 -2.03 35.36 -29.87
CA LEU A 737 -0.59 35.37 -29.60
C LEU A 737 -0.28 35.71 -28.15
N ARG A 738 0.83 35.14 -27.65
CA ARG A 738 1.28 35.33 -26.28
C ARG A 738 1.68 36.79 -26.00
N ASP A 739 1.08 37.37 -24.96
CA ASP A 739 1.45 38.67 -24.38
C ASP A 739 1.71 38.50 -22.87
N ALA A 740 2.95 38.16 -22.55
CA ALA A 740 3.38 37.90 -21.18
C ALA A 740 3.29 39.14 -20.28
N ALA A 741 3.57 40.32 -20.82
CA ALA A 741 3.54 41.57 -20.06
C ALA A 741 2.11 41.93 -19.65
N ALA A 742 1.15 41.80 -20.57
CA ALA A 742 -0.25 42.01 -20.27
C ALA A 742 -0.79 40.98 -19.28
N ALA A 743 -0.42 39.69 -19.43
CA ALA A 743 -0.83 38.64 -18.51
C ALA A 743 -0.30 38.87 -17.08
N ARG A 744 0.97 39.28 -16.95
CA ARG A 744 1.57 39.64 -15.67
C ARG A 744 0.89 40.85 -15.04
N GLN A 745 0.72 41.94 -15.78
CA GLN A 745 0.06 43.15 -15.29
C GLN A 745 -1.38 42.86 -14.84
N HIS A 746 -2.13 42.07 -15.61
CA HIS A 746 -3.48 41.65 -15.24
C HIS A 746 -3.47 40.85 -13.95
N THR A 747 -2.57 39.87 -13.83
CA THR A 747 -2.47 39.02 -12.63
C THR A 747 -2.11 39.84 -11.38
N GLU A 748 -1.18 40.79 -11.49
CA GLU A 748 -0.84 41.75 -10.41
C GLU A 748 -2.07 42.56 -9.96
N GLN A 749 -2.89 43.02 -10.90
CA GLN A 749 -4.12 43.77 -10.60
C GLN A 749 -5.17 42.91 -9.89
N VAL A 750 -5.35 41.65 -10.34
CA VAL A 750 -6.31 40.74 -9.71
C VAL A 750 -5.85 40.35 -8.30
N ALA A 751 -4.57 40.01 -8.12
CA ALA A 751 -4.00 39.75 -6.81
C ALA A 751 -4.21 40.94 -5.85
N ALA A 752 -3.95 42.16 -6.32
CA ALA A 752 -4.05 43.37 -5.49
C ALA A 752 -5.50 43.71 -5.12
N ALA A 753 -6.44 43.48 -6.04
CA ALA A 753 -7.87 43.65 -5.81
C ALA A 753 -8.46 42.58 -4.88
N ALA A 754 -7.95 41.36 -4.95
CA ALA A 754 -8.34 40.26 -4.07
C ALA A 754 -7.69 40.35 -2.68
N GLY A 755 -6.65 41.18 -2.52
CA GLY A 755 -5.90 41.30 -1.27
C GLY A 755 -4.99 40.10 -1.00
N GLU A 756 -4.55 39.42 -2.05
CA GLU A 756 -3.67 38.25 -1.98
C GLU A 756 -2.20 38.69 -1.88
N ASP A 757 -1.43 38.11 -0.97
CA ASP A 757 0.01 38.41 -0.86
C ASP A 757 0.81 37.78 -2.00
N GLN A 758 0.37 36.61 -2.47
CA GLN A 758 0.96 35.87 -3.58
C GLN A 758 -0.11 35.26 -4.48
N ARG A 759 0.22 35.16 -5.78
CA ARG A 759 -0.61 34.53 -6.81
C ARG A 759 0.23 33.90 -7.90
N VAL A 760 -0.18 32.75 -8.42
CA VAL A 760 0.45 32.13 -9.60
C VAL A 760 -0.16 32.66 -10.88
N LEU A 761 0.68 33.11 -11.81
CA LEU A 761 0.34 33.20 -13.22
C LEU A 761 0.83 31.93 -13.92
N LEU A 762 -0.08 31.18 -14.54
CA LEU A 762 0.21 30.06 -15.42
C LEU A 762 -0.19 30.42 -16.85
N GLU A 763 0.71 30.26 -17.79
CA GLU A 763 0.49 30.54 -19.21
C GLU A 763 0.64 29.24 -20.00
N LEU A 764 -0.44 28.78 -20.62
CA LEU A 764 -0.49 27.57 -21.43
C LEU A 764 -0.46 27.95 -22.90
N GLN A 765 0.54 27.49 -23.65
CA GLN A 765 0.69 27.79 -25.07
C GLN A 765 0.38 26.56 -25.91
N PHE A 766 -0.62 26.70 -26.78
CA PHE A 766 -1.10 25.65 -27.66
C PHE A 766 -0.66 25.90 -29.11
N GLY A 767 -0.32 24.82 -29.81
CA GLY A 767 -0.01 24.82 -31.23
C GLY A 767 -1.25 24.66 -32.12
N PRO A 768 -1.07 24.54 -33.45
CA PRO A 768 -2.13 24.10 -34.35
C PRO A 768 -2.72 22.76 -33.90
N GLY A 769 -4.04 22.62 -33.93
CA GLY A 769 -4.73 21.40 -33.49
C GLY A 769 -5.03 21.32 -31.98
N GLY A 770 -4.69 22.35 -31.20
CA GLY A 770 -5.04 22.40 -29.77
C GLY A 770 -4.16 21.54 -28.87
N VAL A 771 -2.96 21.18 -29.33
CA VAL A 771 -1.94 20.44 -28.56
C VAL A 771 -1.14 21.44 -27.71
N LEU A 772 -0.92 21.14 -26.43
CA LEU A 772 -0.05 21.94 -25.56
C LEU A 772 1.40 21.81 -26.04
N VAL A 773 2.02 22.92 -26.43
CA VAL A 773 3.40 22.94 -26.97
C VAL A 773 4.38 23.62 -26.03
N ASN A 774 3.90 24.50 -25.15
CA ASN A 774 4.73 25.15 -24.14
C ASN A 774 3.88 25.60 -22.94
N LEU A 775 4.55 25.87 -21.82
CA LEU A 775 3.94 26.48 -20.63
C LEU A 775 4.96 27.38 -19.93
N HIS A 776 4.48 28.45 -19.29
CA HIS A 776 5.29 29.33 -18.47
C HIS A 776 4.56 29.61 -17.16
N TRP A 777 5.29 29.80 -16.06
CA TRP A 777 4.70 30.25 -14.81
C TRP A 777 5.51 31.36 -14.16
N SER A 778 4.85 32.13 -13.30
CA SER A 778 5.52 33.08 -12.42
C SER A 778 4.75 33.27 -11.12
N TRP A 779 5.48 33.36 -10.02
CA TRP A 779 4.96 33.71 -8.71
C TRP A 779 4.90 35.24 -8.57
N ILE A 780 3.68 35.77 -8.49
CA ILE A 780 3.43 37.20 -8.31
C ILE A 780 3.34 37.48 -6.81
N ALA A 781 4.42 38.03 -6.24
CA ALA A 781 4.50 38.39 -4.83
C ALA A 781 4.27 39.89 -4.64
N LEU A 782 3.08 40.28 -4.19
CA LEU A 782 2.74 41.69 -3.98
C LEU A 782 3.47 42.29 -2.78
N ASN A 783 3.77 41.47 -1.77
CA ASN A 783 4.56 41.87 -0.61
C ASN A 783 5.98 42.34 -0.98
N ALA A 784 6.55 41.81 -2.07
CA ALA A 784 7.86 42.21 -2.60
C ALA A 784 7.85 43.53 -3.39
N LEU A 785 6.66 44.06 -3.75
CA LEU A 785 6.52 45.33 -4.47
C LEU A 785 6.57 46.54 -3.53
N SER A 786 6.87 47.73 -4.06
CA SER A 786 6.83 48.97 -3.27
C SER A 786 5.40 49.29 -2.80
N VAL A 787 5.28 50.08 -1.73
CA VAL A 787 3.98 50.51 -1.19
C VAL A 787 3.17 51.27 -2.23
N GLU A 788 3.84 52.12 -3.02
CA GLU A 788 3.25 52.94 -4.07
C GLU A 788 2.70 52.07 -5.20
N ARG A 789 3.48 51.07 -5.64
CA ARG A 789 3.07 50.14 -6.69
C ARG A 789 1.88 49.29 -6.25
N ARG A 790 1.87 48.81 -5.00
CA ARG A 790 0.72 48.10 -4.43
C ARG A 790 -0.54 48.97 -4.42
N ALA A 791 -0.43 50.23 -4.02
CA ALA A 791 -1.55 51.15 -3.99
C ALA A 791 -2.09 51.48 -5.40
N GLU A 792 -1.20 51.61 -6.38
CA GLU A 792 -1.57 51.75 -7.80
C GLU A 792 -2.29 50.51 -8.34
N LEU A 793 -1.74 49.32 -8.09
CA LEU A 793 -2.32 48.04 -8.51
C LEU A 793 -3.70 47.82 -7.88
N ARG A 794 -3.87 48.17 -6.60
CA ARG A 794 -5.17 48.09 -5.93
C ARG A 794 -6.21 49.01 -6.57
N ARG A 795 -5.86 50.27 -6.84
CA ARG A 795 -6.74 51.22 -7.54
C ARG A 795 -7.12 50.74 -8.93
N THR A 796 -6.14 50.27 -9.71
CA THR A 796 -6.38 49.80 -11.08
C THR A 796 -7.15 48.47 -11.12
N GLY A 797 -6.91 47.59 -10.16
CA GLY A 797 -7.66 46.35 -9.95
C GLY A 797 -9.13 46.61 -9.55
N GLU A 798 -9.38 47.54 -8.64
CA GLU A 798 -10.75 47.97 -8.28
C GLU A 798 -11.48 48.56 -9.49
N ALA A 799 -10.80 49.39 -10.31
CA ALA A 799 -11.37 49.92 -11.54
C ALA A 799 -11.69 48.81 -12.56
N LEU A 800 -10.87 47.76 -12.65
CA LEU A 800 -11.13 46.58 -13.47
C LEU A 800 -12.36 45.80 -12.98
N VAL A 801 -12.48 45.58 -11.67
CA VAL A 801 -13.65 44.95 -11.04
C VAL A 801 -14.92 45.71 -11.37
N ASN A 802 -14.93 47.03 -11.19
CA ASN A 802 -16.08 47.87 -11.48
C ASN A 802 -16.50 47.82 -12.95
N ARG A 803 -15.53 47.83 -13.88
CA ARG A 803 -15.79 47.68 -15.31
C ARG A 803 -16.48 46.35 -15.65
N ARG A 804 -16.04 45.25 -15.05
CA ARG A 804 -16.64 43.92 -15.26
C ARG A 804 -18.06 43.83 -14.70
N LEU A 805 -18.31 44.44 -13.54
CA LEU A 805 -19.65 44.49 -12.95
C LEU A 805 -20.62 45.30 -13.82
N ALA A 806 -20.19 46.47 -14.33
CA ALA A 806 -21.00 47.29 -15.23
C ALA A 806 -21.31 46.59 -16.56
N ALA A 807 -20.34 45.88 -17.14
CA ALA A 807 -20.53 45.12 -18.38
C ALA A 807 -21.51 43.93 -18.25
N ALA A 808 -21.82 43.50 -17.01
CA ALA A 808 -22.66 42.36 -16.72
C ALA A 808 -24.12 42.74 -16.34
N GLU A 809 -24.52 44.01 -16.49
CA GLU A 809 -25.85 44.52 -16.11
C GLU A 809 -27.04 43.90 -16.85
N GLY A 810 -26.82 43.05 -17.86
CA GLY A 810 -27.86 42.31 -18.60
C GLY A 810 -28.54 41.14 -17.85
N GLY A 811 -28.27 40.95 -16.55
CA GLY A 811 -28.92 39.94 -15.70
C GLY A 811 -28.01 38.79 -15.32
N ILE A 812 -27.23 38.96 -14.25
CA ILE A 812 -26.39 37.89 -13.67
C ILE A 812 -27.27 36.96 -12.84
N GLY A 813 -27.32 35.67 -13.21
CA GLY A 813 -28.02 34.68 -12.41
C GLY A 813 -27.47 34.62 -10.97
N ARG A 814 -28.33 34.57 -9.95
CA ARG A 814 -27.92 34.57 -8.51
C ARG A 814 -26.84 33.53 -8.17
N ASN A 815 -26.84 32.38 -8.84
CA ASN A 815 -25.87 31.30 -8.64
C ASN A 815 -24.71 31.30 -9.64
N ALA A 816 -24.71 32.21 -10.63
CA ALA A 816 -23.57 32.39 -11.54
C ALA A 816 -22.38 32.96 -10.78
N LEU A 817 -21.16 32.76 -11.30
CA LEU A 817 -19.95 33.35 -10.73
C LEU A 817 -20.02 34.87 -10.81
N CYS A 818 -19.50 35.54 -9.78
CA CYS A 818 -19.53 36.99 -9.71
C CYS A 818 -18.61 37.60 -10.77
N PRO A 819 -19.08 38.56 -11.60
CA PRO A 819 -18.26 39.19 -12.64
C PRO A 819 -17.06 39.99 -12.11
N CYS A 820 -17.04 40.35 -10.83
CA CYS A 820 -15.86 40.94 -10.19
C CYS A 820 -14.63 40.02 -10.27
N GLY A 821 -14.82 38.73 -10.52
CA GLY A 821 -13.75 37.76 -10.47
C GLY A 821 -13.29 37.53 -9.04
N SER A 822 -14.21 37.28 -8.10
CA SER A 822 -13.88 36.84 -6.73
C SER A 822 -13.96 35.33 -6.55
N GLY A 823 -14.29 34.58 -7.61
CA GLY A 823 -14.58 33.13 -7.55
C GLY A 823 -15.87 32.76 -6.80
N SER A 824 -16.48 33.69 -6.07
CA SER A 824 -17.73 33.47 -5.35
C SER A 824 -18.95 33.55 -6.26
N LYS A 825 -20.02 32.81 -5.92
CA LYS A 825 -21.35 33.01 -6.54
C LYS A 825 -21.79 34.46 -6.36
N TYR A 826 -22.42 35.05 -7.37
CA TYR A 826 -22.87 36.45 -7.36
C TYR A 826 -23.62 36.78 -6.06
N LYS A 827 -24.56 35.94 -5.63
CA LYS A 827 -25.32 36.12 -4.37
C LYS A 827 -24.49 36.21 -3.08
N ILE A 828 -23.28 35.62 -3.05
CA ILE A 828 -22.40 35.57 -1.87
C ILE A 828 -21.46 36.78 -1.87
N CYS A 829 -21.16 37.31 -3.06
CA CYS A 829 -20.29 38.44 -3.29
C CYS A 829 -21.11 39.73 -3.52
N HIS A 830 -21.08 40.31 -4.73
CA HIS A 830 -21.74 41.59 -5.05
C HIS A 830 -23.27 41.54 -5.16
N GLY A 831 -23.87 40.34 -5.13
CA GLY A 831 -25.31 40.11 -5.10
C GLY A 831 -25.92 40.02 -3.70
N ARG A 832 -25.15 40.29 -2.64
CA ARG A 832 -25.70 40.53 -1.29
C ARG A 832 -26.54 41.81 -1.36
N ARG A 833 -27.87 41.68 -1.42
CA ARG A 833 -28.75 42.83 -1.19
C ARG A 833 -28.39 43.42 0.19
N GLN A 834 -28.03 44.70 0.21
CA GLN A 834 -28.10 45.51 1.42
C GLN A 834 -29.50 45.30 2.01
N ALA A 835 -29.61 44.62 3.14
CA ALA A 835 -30.76 44.81 3.99
C ALA A 835 -30.68 46.27 4.47
N PRO A 836 -31.72 47.09 4.28
CA PRO A 836 -31.74 48.41 4.89
C PRO A 836 -31.61 48.19 6.40
N ARG A 837 -30.74 48.99 7.04
CA ARG A 837 -30.86 49.19 8.49
C ARG A 837 -32.17 49.97 8.69
N GLY A 838 -33.29 49.24 8.82
CA GLY A 838 -34.61 49.76 9.18
C GLY A 838 -35.43 50.36 8.02
N PHE A 839 -36.69 49.93 7.97
CA PHE A 839 -37.83 50.33 7.12
C PHE A 839 -37.84 49.88 5.65
#